data_AF-A0A849GIN7-F1
#
_entry.id   AF-A0A849GIN7-F1
#
_cell.length_a   1.000
_cell.length_b   1.000
_cell.length_c   1.000
_cell.angle_alpha   90.00
_cell.angle_beta   90.00
_cell.angle_gamma   90.00
#
_symmetry.space_group_name_H-M   'P 1'
#
loop_
_entity.id
_entity.type
_entity.pdbx_description
1 polymer ?
#
loop_
_entity_poly.entity_id
_entity_poly.type
_entity_poly.pdbx_seq_one_letter_code
_entity_poly.pdbx_strand_id
1 'polypeptide(L)'
;MKVKNLASLILLFTLSVSACSGRDAATSERPGASAIEANNRAVGLMGRFDYSEAQAEFSELAAAWPDWHDVKINLAIATLNRQETGDEMKALELAREVLKSDPDNLRAHYVSGLVNLYIGFPDEALTHFELVSDRDEKDAHAAYYRAQCLAQLADYEQASAWYQRAMELDPYLRSAYYGAFQALQRLARPDQAKALAADYQRLENNPRSYLAEFKYTRMGPKGATLAVDLETEATVPHPHGELFADPKPLAISNATPLKWQPRMPNRIPSLTSVDLQNDGLPDLFVAGVVEVITDSGDAVTGNLVLQGQADGGYTVLTDHPLASINDVNAALWGDFDNDGLVDVYLCRAGKNQLWRQTETNTWQDVTASTQTAGAELDTIDGAFFDADHDGDLDLFLVNNNGPNELLNNNLDGTFRPLAADYGLAGVADASRMVVPADLDNDRDADLVVLNETTPHEVYTNDRLWSYQAATGYEDFKNTEALAALVADIDADGTKELYSIAVDGALLRWQAGTDGQFRSDVLATPEVARDVSHVQLSSFDINGDGGVDLIVSSARGWMVVGIDSGAATLLHSIAAPPEATHRTSLPLTGVSTSGPSMLTLSSVGLTMWPPGPGRYPFLTMSLSGKQDDAQSMRSNASGVGTQLAVRTGSRWSLLQNYRNHSGPGQSQQPLAVGLKGARRADFVAIDWSDGVFQSEINVETGQVQLITETQRQLSSCPVLFAWNGEEYAFVSDFLGVGGLGFAIGPGEYSTPRPRENFLLPDGLLQAKNDRYEIKIGEPMEENAYIDAARLAVYDVPPGWQMLLDERMGIAGPEPTGDAHFYRHEHRPKSAVNDRGAEVLDSVLKNDGVAAPVGDLDPRFIGMLQAEHVLTLDFAEPLDSHPGAPFLVADGWVEYPYSQTNFAAWQAGAAYEAPTLEAFAGGKWHRVVEQFGYPAGMPRRMALPLQGLPPGTTGLRLRTNMQIYWDRIAVAITEELPQHEKQILPVADARMTKTGFALRSNLEQFRPHYDYAQMSPFWDTRYMSGFYTRLGAVAELVTDVDDAVAIIGPGEELHLEFDVAASTPDGWRRYFVLESNGWAKDMDLYTRDGETVGPLPVTGKPAAIRDRLHERYNTRYQSGY
;
A
#
# COMPACT_ATOMS: atom_id res chain seq x y z
N MET A 1 0.96 -12.44 65.78
CA MET A 1 0.72 -13.51 66.78
C MET A 1 0.33 -14.79 66.03
N LYS A 2 0.45 -15.99 66.63
CA LYS A 2 0.35 -17.34 66.00
C LYS A 2 -1.09 -17.72 65.53
N VAL A 3 -1.43 -18.76 64.72
CA VAL A 3 -0.79 -19.64 63.70
C VAL A 3 -1.89 -20.53 63.02
N LYS A 4 -1.76 -20.82 61.72
CA LYS A 4 -2.25 -21.94 60.83
C LYS A 4 -3.54 -22.79 61.10
N ASN A 5 -4.29 -22.96 60.01
CA ASN A 5 -5.06 -24.10 59.44
C ASN A 5 -5.15 -25.47 60.16
N LEU A 6 -6.32 -26.13 59.97
CA LEU A 6 -6.44 -27.54 59.52
C LEU A 6 -7.77 -27.78 58.76
N ALA A 7 -7.93 -28.90 58.04
CA ALA A 7 -8.96 -29.11 57.01
C ALA A 7 -9.67 -30.49 57.05
N SER A 8 -10.74 -30.61 56.23
CA SER A 8 -11.16 -31.80 55.45
C SER A 8 -12.41 -32.62 55.82
N LEU A 9 -13.17 -32.91 54.75
CA LEU A 9 -14.05 -34.06 54.42
C LEU A 9 -15.44 -34.26 55.06
N ILE A 10 -16.47 -34.38 54.20
CA ILE A 10 -17.42 -35.53 54.07
C ILE A 10 -18.19 -35.40 52.74
N LEU A 11 -18.66 -36.52 52.17
CA LEU A 11 -19.27 -36.63 50.83
C LEU A 11 -20.58 -37.47 50.86
N LEU A 12 -21.47 -37.19 49.89
CA LEU A 12 -22.49 -38.07 49.25
C LEU A 12 -23.95 -38.29 49.76
N PHE A 13 -24.84 -38.16 48.76
CA PHE A 13 -26.13 -38.84 48.44
C PHE A 13 -27.50 -38.41 49.02
N THR A 14 -28.36 -37.85 48.14
CA THR A 14 -29.77 -38.29 47.88
C THR A 14 -30.43 -37.57 46.68
N LEU A 15 -31.50 -38.18 46.13
CA LEU A 15 -32.31 -37.79 44.95
C LEU A 15 -33.83 -37.94 45.30
N SER A 16 -34.84 -37.42 44.58
CA SER A 16 -34.95 -36.68 43.29
C SER A 16 -36.31 -35.95 43.13
N VAL A 17 -36.33 -34.90 42.27
CA VAL A 17 -37.43 -34.44 41.37
C VAL A 17 -38.88 -34.22 41.88
N SER A 18 -39.35 -32.97 41.79
CA SER A 18 -40.62 -32.47 41.17
C SER A 18 -40.78 -30.97 41.51
N ALA A 19 -40.58 -29.95 40.66
CA ALA A 19 -41.08 -29.61 39.32
C ALA A 19 -42.33 -28.68 39.33
N CYS A 20 -42.27 -27.61 38.50
CA CYS A 20 -43.34 -26.70 38.05
C CYS A 20 -43.95 -25.65 39.01
N SER A 21 -43.47 -24.39 38.93
CA SER A 21 -44.25 -23.24 38.39
C SER A 21 -43.39 -21.96 38.41
N GLY A 22 -43.33 -21.21 37.30
CA GLY A 22 -42.55 -19.97 37.20
C GLY A 22 -41.39 -20.00 36.20
N ARG A 23 -41.65 -20.50 34.98
CA ARG A 23 -40.94 -19.92 33.83
C ARG A 23 -41.57 -18.56 33.60
N ASP A 24 -40.95 -17.51 34.10
CA ASP A 24 -41.10 -16.22 33.43
C ASP A 24 -40.62 -16.41 32.00
N ALA A 25 -41.38 -15.88 31.04
CA ALA A 25 -40.95 -15.91 29.66
C ALA A 25 -39.65 -15.09 29.58
N ALA A 26 -38.56 -15.74 29.18
CA ALA A 26 -37.40 -15.01 28.69
C ALA A 26 -37.86 -14.28 27.43
N THR A 27 -38.30 -13.04 27.62
CA THR A 27 -38.27 -12.05 26.54
C THR A 27 -36.84 -12.05 26.03
N SER A 28 -36.66 -12.29 24.73
CA SER A 28 -35.39 -12.04 24.07
C SER A 28 -35.07 -10.56 24.27
N GLU A 29 -34.25 -10.25 25.29
CA GLU A 29 -33.73 -8.90 25.44
C GLU A 29 -32.97 -8.58 24.15
N ARG A 30 -33.19 -7.38 23.63
CA ARG A 30 -32.48 -6.93 22.45
C ARG A 30 -31.02 -6.62 22.84
N PRO A 31 -30.05 -6.83 21.95
CA PRO A 31 -28.66 -6.45 22.19
C PRO A 31 -28.56 -5.01 22.70
N GLY A 32 -27.94 -4.83 23.86
CA GLY A 32 -27.67 -3.49 24.40
C GLY A 32 -26.54 -2.79 23.64
N ALA A 33 -26.41 -1.47 23.80
CA ALA A 33 -25.42 -0.66 23.08
C ALA A 33 -23.98 -1.22 23.19
N SER A 34 -23.58 -1.69 24.37
CA SER A 34 -22.26 -2.32 24.59
C SER A 34 -22.02 -3.60 23.75
N ALA A 35 -23.08 -4.32 23.36
CA ALA A 35 -22.96 -5.51 22.50
C ALA A 35 -22.83 -5.11 21.02
N ILE A 36 -23.46 -4.00 20.64
CA ILE A 36 -23.34 -3.40 19.30
C ILE A 36 -21.96 -2.72 19.11
N GLU A 37 -21.47 -1.99 20.10
CA GLU A 37 -20.08 -1.47 20.10
C GLU A 37 -19.04 -2.61 19.98
N ALA A 38 -19.29 -3.75 20.63
CA ALA A 38 -18.42 -4.92 20.50
C ALA A 38 -18.52 -5.57 19.12
N ASN A 39 -19.73 -5.68 18.54
CA ASN A 39 -19.88 -6.11 17.15
C ASN A 39 -19.10 -5.20 16.19
N ASN A 40 -19.22 -3.88 16.34
CA ASN A 40 -18.60 -2.93 15.42
C ASN A 40 -17.07 -2.86 15.62
N ARG A 41 -16.55 -3.07 16.84
CA ARG A 41 -15.12 -3.30 17.08
C ARG A 41 -14.63 -4.56 16.37
N ALA A 42 -15.36 -5.66 16.47
CA ALA A 42 -15.02 -6.89 15.77
C ALA A 42 -15.08 -6.73 14.23
N VAL A 43 -15.99 -5.90 13.70
CA VAL A 43 -15.98 -5.50 12.27
C VAL A 43 -14.72 -4.68 11.94
N GLY A 44 -14.25 -3.79 12.83
CA GLY A 44 -12.99 -3.08 12.68
C GLY A 44 -11.77 -4.01 12.70
N LEU A 45 -11.77 -5.04 13.56
CA LEU A 45 -10.75 -6.09 13.58
C LEU A 45 -10.75 -6.91 12.26
N MET A 46 -11.92 -7.17 11.65
CA MET A 46 -11.97 -7.75 10.30
C MET A 46 -11.30 -6.85 9.24
N GLY A 47 -11.44 -5.52 9.36
CA GLY A 47 -10.76 -4.55 8.50
C GLY A 47 -9.26 -4.40 8.77
N ARG A 48 -8.79 -4.80 9.95
CA ARG A 48 -7.37 -4.98 10.28
C ARG A 48 -6.80 -6.32 9.85
N PHE A 49 -7.62 -7.24 9.34
CA PHE A 49 -7.25 -8.63 9.05
C PHE A 49 -6.93 -9.43 10.32
N ASP A 50 -7.31 -8.93 11.50
CA ASP A 50 -7.21 -9.56 12.81
C ASP A 50 -8.35 -10.60 13.02
N TYR A 51 -8.52 -11.48 12.04
CA TYR A 51 -9.66 -12.41 11.96
C TYR A 51 -9.83 -13.29 13.20
N SER A 52 -8.74 -13.67 13.86
CA SER A 52 -8.78 -14.46 15.09
C SER A 52 -9.34 -13.69 16.29
N GLU A 53 -9.02 -12.40 16.43
CA GLU A 53 -9.61 -11.57 17.48
C GLU A 53 -11.08 -11.24 17.16
N ALA A 54 -11.38 -10.88 15.90
CA ALA A 54 -12.74 -10.66 15.44
C ALA A 54 -13.64 -11.88 15.68
N GLN A 55 -13.16 -13.08 15.33
CA GLN A 55 -13.88 -14.34 15.53
C GLN A 55 -14.13 -14.63 17.01
N ALA A 56 -13.14 -14.38 17.89
CA ALA A 56 -13.29 -14.54 19.33
C ALA A 56 -14.37 -13.60 19.88
N GLU A 57 -14.36 -12.32 19.49
CA GLU A 57 -15.35 -11.34 19.92
C GLU A 57 -16.78 -11.66 19.42
N PHE A 58 -16.93 -11.99 18.13
CA PHE A 58 -18.23 -12.43 17.60
C PHE A 58 -18.71 -13.74 18.26
N SER A 59 -17.80 -14.61 18.70
CA SER A 59 -18.11 -15.86 19.39
C SER A 59 -18.70 -15.61 20.78
N GLU A 60 -18.09 -14.71 21.55
CA GLU A 60 -18.63 -14.26 22.85
C GLU A 60 -20.01 -13.59 22.68
N LEU A 61 -20.18 -12.74 21.66
CA LEU A 61 -21.45 -12.09 21.37
C LEU A 61 -22.53 -13.07 20.93
N ALA A 62 -22.23 -14.04 20.06
CA ALA A 62 -23.17 -15.07 19.62
C ALA A 62 -23.58 -16.02 20.77
N ALA A 63 -22.67 -16.29 21.71
CA ALA A 63 -22.97 -17.06 22.91
C ALA A 63 -23.84 -16.29 23.92
N ALA A 64 -23.63 -14.97 24.05
CA ALA A 64 -24.43 -14.10 24.91
C ALA A 64 -25.82 -13.79 24.33
N TRP A 65 -25.94 -13.69 23.00
CA TRP A 65 -27.18 -13.34 22.29
C TRP A 65 -27.52 -14.38 21.19
N PRO A 66 -27.94 -15.61 21.54
CA PRO A 66 -28.13 -16.70 20.57
C PRO A 66 -29.17 -16.45 19.47
N ASP A 67 -30.11 -15.52 19.70
CA ASP A 67 -31.16 -15.13 18.75
C ASP A 67 -30.74 -13.93 17.87
N TRP A 68 -29.54 -13.36 18.04
CA TRP A 68 -29.03 -12.26 17.22
C TRP A 68 -28.39 -12.79 15.93
N HIS A 69 -29.23 -12.93 14.89
CA HIS A 69 -28.81 -13.52 13.61
C HIS A 69 -27.64 -12.79 12.95
N ASP A 70 -27.59 -11.45 12.95
CA ASP A 70 -26.48 -10.71 12.32
C ASP A 70 -25.12 -11.00 12.95
N VAL A 71 -25.04 -11.08 14.29
CA VAL A 71 -23.80 -11.47 14.97
C VAL A 71 -23.42 -12.93 14.68
N LYS A 72 -24.39 -13.84 14.57
CA LYS A 72 -24.11 -15.23 14.16
C LYS A 72 -23.59 -15.32 12.72
N ILE A 73 -24.10 -14.49 11.81
CA ILE A 73 -23.58 -14.41 10.44
C ILE A 73 -22.23 -13.70 10.40
N ASN A 74 -22.01 -12.66 11.20
CA ASN A 74 -20.70 -12.04 11.33
C ASN A 74 -19.66 -13.03 11.91
N LEU A 75 -20.04 -13.85 12.90
CA LEU A 75 -19.23 -14.96 13.38
C LEU A 75 -18.97 -16.00 12.29
N ALA A 76 -19.96 -16.35 11.45
CA ALA A 76 -19.76 -17.27 10.35
C ALA A 76 -18.75 -16.72 9.32
N ILE A 77 -18.86 -15.44 8.98
CA ILE A 77 -17.94 -14.75 8.07
C ILE A 77 -16.56 -14.61 8.70
N ALA A 78 -16.44 -14.20 9.97
CA ALA A 78 -15.16 -14.12 10.67
C ALA A 78 -14.49 -15.50 10.80
N THR A 79 -15.26 -16.54 11.13
CA THR A 79 -14.75 -17.93 11.13
C THR A 79 -14.27 -18.32 9.74
N LEU A 80 -15.05 -18.09 8.68
CA LEU A 80 -14.63 -18.37 7.30
C LEU A 80 -13.34 -17.62 6.91
N ASN A 81 -13.22 -16.35 7.28
CA ASN A 81 -12.01 -15.55 6.99
C ASN A 81 -10.85 -15.81 7.97
N ARG A 82 -11.07 -16.62 9.01
CA ARG A 82 -10.00 -17.10 9.89
C ARG A 82 -9.31 -18.36 9.34
N GLN A 83 -9.87 -19.02 8.31
CA GLN A 83 -9.45 -20.27 7.65
C GLN A 83 -8.56 -21.24 8.48
N GLU A 84 -8.80 -21.42 9.79
CA GLU A 84 -8.18 -22.55 10.48
C GLU A 84 -8.80 -23.84 9.94
N THR A 85 -8.09 -24.96 10.06
CA THR A 85 -8.56 -26.25 9.57
C THR A 85 -10.00 -26.58 10.04
N GLY A 86 -10.94 -26.61 9.09
CA GLY A 86 -12.35 -26.91 9.33
C GLY A 86 -13.24 -25.69 9.63
N ASP A 87 -12.73 -24.47 9.53
CA ASP A 87 -13.52 -23.24 9.73
C ASP A 87 -14.63 -23.06 8.69
N GLU A 88 -14.48 -23.57 7.48
CA GLU A 88 -15.53 -23.57 6.45
C GLU A 88 -16.75 -24.36 6.94
N MET A 89 -16.51 -25.52 7.54
CA MET A 89 -17.58 -26.37 8.09
C MET A 89 -18.24 -25.73 9.33
N LYS A 90 -17.47 -25.03 10.17
CA LYS A 90 -18.00 -24.26 11.31
C LYS A 90 -18.85 -23.08 10.84
N ALA A 91 -18.37 -22.30 9.87
CA ALA A 91 -19.09 -21.19 9.26
C ALA A 91 -20.42 -21.66 8.63
N LEU A 92 -20.40 -22.79 7.92
CA LEU A 92 -21.59 -23.41 7.36
C LEU A 92 -22.55 -23.92 8.45
N GLU A 93 -22.05 -24.46 9.57
CA GLU A 93 -22.90 -24.84 10.70
C GLU A 93 -23.59 -23.62 11.34
N LEU A 94 -22.87 -22.53 11.56
CA LEU A 94 -23.39 -21.26 12.09
C LEU A 94 -24.47 -20.66 11.19
N ALA A 95 -24.23 -20.59 9.87
CA ALA A 95 -25.22 -20.13 8.91
C ALA A 95 -26.46 -21.06 8.90
N ARG A 96 -26.26 -22.38 8.96
CA ARG A 96 -27.35 -23.37 9.10
C ARG A 96 -28.10 -23.26 10.43
N GLU A 97 -27.50 -22.75 11.51
CA GLU A 97 -28.25 -22.46 12.73
C GLU A 97 -29.23 -21.30 12.54
N VAL A 98 -28.79 -20.20 11.93
CA VAL A 98 -29.67 -19.05 11.61
C VAL A 98 -30.81 -19.50 10.69
N LEU A 99 -30.53 -20.36 9.70
CA LEU A 99 -31.58 -20.91 8.82
C LEU A 99 -32.56 -21.88 9.51
N LYS A 100 -32.25 -22.42 10.71
CA LYS A 100 -33.21 -23.21 11.50
C LYS A 100 -34.23 -22.31 12.23
N SER A 101 -33.82 -21.12 12.67
CA SER A 101 -34.67 -20.15 13.37
C SER A 101 -35.39 -19.19 12.42
N ASP A 102 -34.73 -18.81 11.32
CA ASP A 102 -35.18 -17.87 10.30
C ASP A 102 -34.89 -18.43 8.89
N PRO A 103 -35.77 -19.31 8.36
CA PRO A 103 -35.54 -20.00 7.08
C PRO A 103 -35.54 -19.11 5.84
N ASP A 104 -35.97 -17.84 5.95
CA ASP A 104 -35.98 -16.85 4.87
C ASP A 104 -34.79 -15.86 4.98
N ASN A 105 -33.85 -16.07 5.91
CA ASN A 105 -32.73 -15.14 6.15
C ASN A 105 -31.76 -15.06 4.96
N LEU A 106 -31.82 -13.97 4.20
CA LEU A 106 -31.06 -13.83 2.95
C LEU A 106 -29.53 -13.81 3.17
N ARG A 107 -29.02 -13.21 4.27
CA ARG A 107 -27.56 -13.24 4.56
C ARG A 107 -27.10 -14.64 4.95
N ALA A 108 -27.89 -15.39 5.72
CA ALA A 108 -27.56 -16.77 6.08
C ALA A 108 -27.60 -17.73 4.87
N HIS A 109 -28.56 -17.54 3.95
CA HIS A 109 -28.55 -18.23 2.66
C HIS A 109 -27.32 -17.85 1.84
N TYR A 110 -27.03 -16.55 1.71
CA TYR A 110 -25.88 -16.06 0.94
C TYR A 110 -24.54 -16.61 1.44
N VAL A 111 -24.28 -16.57 2.75
CA VAL A 111 -23.07 -17.14 3.35
C VAL A 111 -23.05 -18.67 3.22
N SER A 112 -24.18 -19.35 3.37
CA SER A 112 -24.25 -20.79 3.09
C SER A 112 -23.91 -21.10 1.62
N GLY A 113 -24.42 -20.29 0.69
CA GLY A 113 -24.11 -20.39 -0.74
C GLY A 113 -22.62 -20.19 -1.02
N LEU A 114 -22.03 -19.11 -0.49
CA LEU A 114 -20.60 -18.82 -0.60
C LEU A 114 -19.75 -19.98 -0.08
N VAL A 115 -20.04 -20.47 1.14
CA VAL A 115 -19.25 -21.56 1.72
C VAL A 115 -19.37 -22.83 0.89
N ASN A 116 -20.58 -23.29 0.55
CA ASN A 116 -20.73 -24.51 -0.26
C ASN A 116 -20.03 -24.36 -1.63
N LEU A 117 -20.10 -23.18 -2.27
CA LEU A 117 -19.41 -22.93 -3.54
C LEU A 117 -17.88 -22.95 -3.38
N TYR A 118 -17.36 -22.38 -2.29
CA TYR A 118 -15.94 -22.37 -1.94
C TYR A 118 -15.40 -23.79 -1.67
N ILE A 119 -16.12 -24.61 -0.91
CA ILE A 119 -15.74 -26.01 -0.62
C ILE A 119 -16.12 -27.01 -1.74
N GLY A 120 -16.55 -26.54 -2.92
CA GLY A 120 -16.72 -27.37 -4.12
C GLY A 120 -18.06 -28.12 -4.24
N PHE A 121 -19.11 -27.61 -3.62
CA PHE A 121 -20.49 -28.14 -3.63
C PHE A 121 -21.46 -27.16 -4.35
N PRO A 122 -21.35 -27.02 -5.69
CA PRO A 122 -22.09 -26.02 -6.44
C PRO A 122 -23.61 -26.27 -6.53
N ASP A 123 -24.09 -27.50 -6.33
CA ASP A 123 -25.52 -27.83 -6.33
C ASP A 123 -26.23 -27.45 -5.02
N GLU A 124 -25.61 -27.68 -3.86
CA GLU A 124 -26.07 -27.07 -2.61
C GLU A 124 -25.99 -25.54 -2.67
N ALA A 125 -24.88 -25.00 -3.19
CA ALA A 125 -24.69 -23.55 -3.29
C ALA A 125 -25.73 -22.89 -4.20
N LEU A 126 -26.04 -23.49 -5.36
CA LEU A 126 -27.06 -23.01 -6.29
C LEU A 126 -28.39 -22.81 -5.55
N THR A 127 -28.85 -23.81 -4.82
CA THR A 127 -30.13 -23.78 -4.08
C THR A 127 -30.25 -22.56 -3.16
N HIS A 128 -29.14 -22.12 -2.54
CA HIS A 128 -29.10 -20.92 -1.71
C HIS A 128 -29.11 -19.63 -2.56
N PHE A 129 -28.30 -19.54 -3.63
CA PHE A 129 -28.24 -18.34 -4.47
C PHE A 129 -29.49 -18.14 -5.34
N GLU A 130 -30.21 -19.20 -5.72
CA GLU A 130 -31.53 -19.09 -6.33
C GLU A 130 -32.48 -18.33 -5.40
N LEU A 131 -32.57 -18.75 -4.13
CA LEU A 131 -33.43 -18.09 -3.15
C LEU A 131 -33.04 -16.63 -2.90
N VAL A 132 -31.73 -16.31 -2.80
CA VAL A 132 -31.32 -14.92 -2.58
C VAL A 132 -31.61 -14.04 -3.80
N SER A 133 -31.26 -14.47 -5.01
CA SER A 133 -31.49 -13.68 -6.23
C SER A 133 -32.97 -13.55 -6.62
N ASP A 134 -33.81 -14.54 -6.28
CA ASP A 134 -35.27 -14.47 -6.46
C ASP A 134 -35.97 -13.58 -5.42
N ARG A 135 -35.32 -13.28 -4.29
CA ARG A 135 -35.88 -12.46 -3.19
C ARG A 135 -35.32 -11.03 -3.15
N ASP A 136 -34.10 -10.84 -3.64
CA ASP A 136 -33.44 -9.55 -3.83
C ASP A 136 -32.97 -9.42 -5.29
N GLU A 137 -33.93 -9.11 -6.17
CA GLU A 137 -33.76 -9.01 -7.63
C GLU A 137 -32.76 -7.92 -8.08
N LYS A 138 -32.18 -7.16 -7.14
CA LYS A 138 -31.19 -6.09 -7.34
C LYS A 138 -29.76 -6.48 -6.94
N ASP A 139 -29.55 -7.62 -6.28
CA ASP A 139 -28.22 -8.04 -5.85
C ASP A 139 -27.42 -8.62 -7.03
N ALA A 140 -26.55 -7.78 -7.61
CA ALA A 140 -25.66 -8.16 -8.71
C ALA A 140 -24.72 -9.33 -8.34
N HIS A 141 -24.29 -9.42 -7.08
CA HIS A 141 -23.43 -10.51 -6.63
C HIS A 141 -24.20 -11.82 -6.46
N ALA A 142 -25.43 -11.79 -5.93
CA ALA A 142 -26.28 -12.98 -5.87
C ALA A 142 -26.58 -13.53 -7.27
N ALA A 143 -26.82 -12.65 -8.25
CA ALA A 143 -26.94 -13.02 -9.66
C ALA A 143 -25.63 -13.63 -10.22
N TYR A 144 -24.48 -13.02 -9.92
CA TYR A 144 -23.15 -13.52 -10.31
C TYR A 144 -22.83 -14.89 -9.71
N TYR A 145 -23.04 -15.10 -8.40
CA TYR A 145 -22.74 -16.39 -7.76
C TYR A 145 -23.72 -17.49 -8.18
N ARG A 146 -25.00 -17.17 -8.46
CA ARG A 146 -25.93 -18.10 -9.13
C ARG A 146 -25.39 -18.53 -10.49
N ALA A 147 -24.89 -17.60 -11.29
CA ALA A 147 -24.28 -17.89 -12.58
C ALA A 147 -23.00 -18.74 -12.45
N GLN A 148 -22.15 -18.49 -11.43
CA GLN A 148 -20.99 -19.34 -11.12
C GLN A 148 -21.38 -20.78 -10.77
N CYS A 149 -22.39 -20.98 -9.92
CA CYS A 149 -22.87 -22.33 -9.59
C CYS A 149 -23.34 -23.08 -10.85
N LEU A 150 -24.14 -22.42 -11.70
CA LEU A 150 -24.60 -22.97 -12.98
C LEU A 150 -23.44 -23.27 -13.94
N ALA A 151 -22.42 -22.42 -13.98
CA ALA A 151 -21.22 -22.63 -14.81
C ALA A 151 -20.38 -23.83 -14.34
N GLN A 152 -20.22 -24.02 -13.02
CA GLN A 152 -19.55 -25.20 -12.45
C GLN A 152 -20.35 -26.50 -12.70
N LEU A 153 -21.68 -26.42 -12.71
CA LEU A 153 -22.59 -27.51 -13.10
C LEU A 153 -22.71 -27.70 -14.63
N ALA A 154 -21.95 -26.93 -15.43
CA ALA A 154 -21.94 -26.93 -16.89
C ALA A 154 -23.27 -26.54 -17.59
N ASP A 155 -24.19 -25.88 -16.90
CA ASP A 155 -25.36 -25.22 -17.51
C ASP A 155 -24.99 -23.80 -17.98
N TYR A 156 -24.18 -23.75 -19.03
CA TYR A 156 -23.65 -22.50 -19.58
C TYR A 156 -24.74 -21.59 -20.18
N GLU A 157 -25.90 -22.14 -20.57
CA GLU A 157 -27.00 -21.35 -21.12
C GLU A 157 -27.65 -20.50 -20.04
N GLN A 158 -27.99 -21.10 -18.89
CA GLN A 158 -28.52 -20.37 -17.75
C GLN A 158 -27.44 -19.50 -17.08
N ALA A 159 -26.19 -19.97 -16.99
CA ALA A 159 -25.09 -19.17 -16.47
C ALA A 159 -24.90 -17.87 -17.26
N SER A 160 -24.87 -17.94 -18.60
CA SER A 160 -24.72 -16.74 -19.44
C SER A 160 -25.86 -15.73 -19.23
N ALA A 161 -27.10 -16.19 -19.00
CA ALA A 161 -28.24 -15.31 -18.75
C ALA A 161 -28.15 -14.64 -17.36
N TRP A 162 -27.70 -15.36 -16.33
CA TRP A 162 -27.54 -14.79 -14.98
C TRP A 162 -26.33 -13.86 -14.86
N TYR A 163 -25.24 -14.13 -15.58
CA TYR A 163 -24.16 -13.16 -15.73
C TYR A 163 -24.62 -11.89 -16.47
N GLN A 164 -25.45 -12.01 -17.51
CA GLN A 164 -26.09 -10.84 -18.14
C GLN A 164 -26.96 -10.06 -17.15
N ARG A 165 -27.73 -10.76 -16.30
CA ARG A 165 -28.50 -10.11 -15.24
C ARG A 165 -27.61 -9.38 -14.23
N ALA A 166 -26.46 -9.94 -13.86
CA ALA A 166 -25.49 -9.26 -12.99
C ALA A 166 -24.94 -7.98 -13.64
N MET A 167 -24.60 -8.00 -14.93
CA MET A 167 -24.16 -6.81 -15.69
C MET A 167 -25.25 -5.73 -15.83
N GLU A 168 -26.52 -6.11 -15.92
CA GLU A 168 -27.65 -5.15 -15.92
C GLU A 168 -27.85 -4.45 -14.57
N LEU A 169 -27.52 -5.15 -13.48
CA LEU A 169 -27.66 -4.67 -12.11
C LEU A 169 -26.47 -3.82 -11.68
N ASP A 170 -25.27 -4.24 -12.06
CA ASP A 170 -24.04 -3.50 -11.89
C ASP A 170 -23.17 -3.60 -13.16
N PRO A 171 -23.18 -2.56 -14.01
CA PRO A 171 -22.34 -2.48 -15.22
C PRO A 171 -20.83 -2.43 -14.95
N TYR A 172 -20.42 -2.31 -13.68
CA TYR A 172 -19.03 -2.25 -13.24
C TYR A 172 -18.57 -3.53 -12.54
N LEU A 173 -19.47 -4.50 -12.29
CA LEU A 173 -19.09 -5.83 -11.81
C LEU A 173 -18.41 -6.63 -12.93
N ARG A 174 -17.11 -6.39 -13.10
CA ARG A 174 -16.26 -6.89 -14.19
C ARG A 174 -16.25 -8.41 -14.29
N SER A 175 -16.34 -9.11 -13.16
CA SER A 175 -16.42 -10.58 -13.12
C SER A 175 -17.63 -11.14 -13.87
N ALA A 176 -18.74 -10.41 -13.97
CA ALA A 176 -19.92 -10.86 -14.70
C ALA A 176 -19.73 -10.88 -16.22
N TYR A 177 -19.05 -9.88 -16.78
CA TYR A 177 -18.65 -9.85 -18.19
C TYR A 177 -17.79 -11.06 -18.54
N TYR A 178 -16.85 -11.39 -17.65
CA TYR A 178 -15.94 -12.51 -17.83
C TYR A 178 -16.64 -13.88 -17.74
N GLY A 179 -17.49 -14.07 -16.74
CA GLY A 179 -18.26 -15.30 -16.59
C GLY A 179 -19.19 -15.57 -17.77
N ALA A 180 -19.86 -14.53 -18.28
CA ALA A 180 -20.66 -14.63 -19.49
C ALA A 180 -19.81 -14.92 -20.74
N PHE A 181 -18.62 -14.30 -20.87
CA PHE A 181 -17.65 -14.61 -21.92
C PHE A 181 -17.28 -16.10 -21.93
N GLN A 182 -16.89 -16.67 -20.77
CA GLN A 182 -16.55 -18.09 -20.65
C GLN A 182 -17.73 -19.00 -20.99
N ALA A 183 -18.93 -18.69 -20.48
CA ALA A 183 -20.14 -19.46 -20.77
C ALA A 183 -20.45 -19.46 -22.28
N LEU A 184 -20.35 -18.31 -22.95
CA LEU A 184 -20.56 -18.21 -24.40
C LEU A 184 -19.47 -18.92 -25.23
N GLN A 185 -18.22 -18.96 -24.76
CA GLN A 185 -17.19 -19.79 -25.38
C GLN A 185 -17.54 -21.28 -25.29
N ARG A 186 -17.96 -21.77 -24.12
CA ARG A 186 -18.39 -23.17 -23.91
C ARG A 186 -19.65 -23.53 -24.72
N LEU A 187 -20.53 -22.56 -25.00
CA LEU A 187 -21.68 -22.69 -25.91
C LEU A 187 -21.33 -22.53 -27.41
N ALA A 188 -20.05 -22.35 -27.76
CA ALA A 188 -19.58 -22.08 -29.13
C ALA A 188 -20.26 -20.85 -29.80
N ARG A 189 -20.42 -19.76 -29.04
CA ARG A 189 -20.96 -18.45 -29.50
C ARG A 189 -19.87 -17.36 -29.56
N PRO A 190 -18.83 -17.52 -30.40
CA PRO A 190 -17.62 -16.69 -30.34
C PRO A 190 -17.86 -15.20 -30.63
N ASP A 191 -18.83 -14.85 -31.49
CA ASP A 191 -19.09 -13.44 -31.83
C ASP A 191 -19.67 -12.66 -30.64
N GLN A 192 -20.55 -13.30 -29.84
CA GLN A 192 -21.10 -12.70 -28.62
C GLN A 192 -20.06 -12.68 -27.50
N ALA A 193 -19.29 -13.77 -27.35
CA ALA A 193 -18.17 -13.84 -26.41
C ALA A 193 -17.16 -12.70 -26.68
N LYS A 194 -16.79 -12.45 -27.95
CA LYS A 194 -15.86 -11.40 -28.34
C LYS A 194 -16.32 -10.00 -27.91
N ALA A 195 -17.62 -9.71 -27.96
CA ALA A 195 -18.15 -8.43 -27.48
C ALA A 195 -17.95 -8.28 -25.96
N LEU A 196 -18.27 -9.31 -25.17
CA LEU A 196 -18.07 -9.28 -23.73
C LEU A 196 -16.61 -9.25 -23.31
N ALA A 197 -15.71 -9.89 -24.07
CA ALA A 197 -14.27 -9.76 -23.85
C ALA A 197 -13.79 -8.32 -24.07
N ALA A 198 -14.33 -7.62 -25.08
CA ALA A 198 -14.01 -6.22 -25.33
C ALA A 198 -14.60 -5.29 -24.26
N ASP A 199 -15.80 -5.56 -23.74
CA ASP A 199 -16.36 -4.81 -22.60
C ASP A 199 -15.60 -5.07 -21.30
N TYR A 200 -15.20 -6.31 -21.04
CA TYR A 200 -14.35 -6.69 -19.90
C TYR A 200 -12.97 -6.02 -19.94
N GLN A 201 -12.40 -5.81 -21.13
CA GLN A 201 -11.17 -5.03 -21.35
C GLN A 201 -11.42 -3.52 -21.25
N ARG A 202 -12.54 -3.01 -21.77
CA ARG A 202 -12.92 -1.60 -21.63
C ARG A 202 -13.16 -1.20 -20.16
N LEU A 203 -13.57 -2.16 -19.34
CA LEU A 203 -13.74 -2.03 -17.88
C LEU A 203 -12.46 -2.38 -17.10
N GLU A 204 -11.31 -2.59 -17.74
CA GLU A 204 -10.03 -2.85 -17.06
C GLU A 204 -9.53 -1.58 -16.36
N ASN A 205 -9.32 -0.52 -17.14
CA ASN A 205 -8.90 0.80 -16.66
C ASN A 205 -10.13 1.69 -16.39
N ASN A 206 -11.19 1.13 -15.82
CA ASN A 206 -12.32 1.93 -15.36
C ASN A 206 -12.33 1.84 -13.84
N PRO A 207 -12.08 2.92 -13.09
CA PRO A 207 -11.82 2.84 -11.65
C PRO A 207 -13.08 2.51 -10.82
N ARG A 208 -14.28 2.66 -11.40
CA ARG A 208 -15.53 2.15 -10.81
C ARG A 208 -15.68 0.64 -10.96
N SER A 209 -14.87 0.01 -11.81
CA SER A 209 -14.88 -1.43 -12.11
C SER A 209 -14.28 -2.23 -10.97
N TYR A 210 -14.93 -3.32 -10.61
CA TYR A 210 -14.45 -4.19 -9.54
C TYR A 210 -14.88 -5.64 -9.75
N LEU A 211 -14.32 -6.51 -8.93
CA LEU A 211 -14.35 -7.95 -9.12
C LEU A 211 -14.93 -8.64 -7.86
N ALA A 212 -15.64 -9.75 -8.07
CA ALA A 212 -16.29 -10.53 -7.02
C ALA A 212 -15.51 -11.81 -6.69
N GLU A 213 -15.13 -11.97 -5.43
CA GLU A 213 -14.15 -12.96 -4.98
C GLU A 213 -14.50 -13.59 -3.62
N PHE A 214 -13.74 -14.61 -3.21
CA PHE A 214 -13.85 -15.22 -1.88
C PHE A 214 -12.86 -14.59 -0.88
N LYS A 215 -12.82 -13.24 -0.84
CA LYS A 215 -12.10 -12.46 0.18
C LYS A 215 -13.08 -11.56 0.93
N TYR A 216 -12.76 -11.27 2.19
CA TYR A 216 -13.43 -10.23 2.94
C TYR A 216 -13.51 -8.91 2.12
N THR A 217 -14.62 -8.18 2.22
CA THR A 217 -15.01 -7.05 1.35
C THR A 217 -15.38 -7.37 -0.12
N ARG A 218 -14.75 -8.34 -0.79
CA ARG A 218 -15.02 -8.70 -2.20
C ARG A 218 -16.08 -9.79 -2.42
N MET A 219 -16.57 -10.44 -1.37
CA MET A 219 -17.67 -11.43 -1.42
C MET A 219 -19.05 -10.83 -1.73
N GLY A 220 -19.15 -9.55 -2.07
CA GLY A 220 -20.42 -8.81 -2.19
C GLY A 220 -21.03 -8.43 -0.84
N PRO A 221 -22.04 -7.54 -0.85
CA PRO A 221 -22.50 -6.83 0.35
C PRO A 221 -23.09 -7.74 1.44
N LYS A 222 -23.65 -8.90 1.07
CA LYS A 222 -24.18 -9.88 2.03
C LYS A 222 -23.10 -10.81 2.63
N GLY A 223 -21.88 -10.82 2.06
CA GLY A 223 -20.72 -11.58 2.53
C GLY A 223 -19.74 -10.78 3.40
N ALA A 224 -19.91 -9.46 3.54
CA ALA A 224 -19.19 -8.64 4.50
C ALA A 224 -19.77 -8.79 5.93
N THR A 225 -18.94 -8.59 6.96
CA THR A 225 -19.47 -8.48 8.34
C THR A 225 -20.17 -7.14 8.47
N LEU A 226 -21.35 -7.19 9.07
CA LEU A 226 -22.23 -6.05 9.15
C LEU A 226 -21.99 -5.34 10.48
N ALA A 227 -21.44 -4.12 10.40
CA ALA A 227 -21.58 -3.18 11.50
C ALA A 227 -23.08 -2.97 11.72
N VAL A 228 -23.54 -3.24 12.94
CA VAL A 228 -24.96 -3.16 13.28
C VAL A 228 -25.20 -1.77 13.83
N ASP A 229 -26.19 -1.08 13.27
CA ASP A 229 -26.60 0.22 13.78
C ASP A 229 -27.53 0.06 14.99
N LEU A 230 -27.49 1.03 15.89
CA LEU A 230 -28.47 1.13 16.97
C LEU A 230 -29.83 1.52 16.36
N GLU A 231 -30.89 0.71 16.56
CA GLU A 231 -32.26 1.00 16.06
C GLU A 231 -32.71 2.45 16.36
N THR A 232 -32.26 2.97 17.49
CA THR A 232 -32.09 4.41 17.70
C THR A 232 -30.66 4.64 18.11
N GLU A 233 -29.85 5.24 17.23
CA GLU A 233 -28.66 5.95 17.68
C GLU A 233 -29.08 6.88 18.83
N ALA A 234 -28.28 6.89 19.90
CA ALA A 234 -28.46 7.89 20.93
C ALA A 234 -28.11 9.24 20.29
N THR A 235 -29.12 9.97 19.83
CA THR A 235 -28.96 11.32 19.28
C THR A 235 -28.35 12.18 20.37
N VAL A 236 -27.02 12.34 20.34
CA VAL A 236 -26.33 13.32 21.15
C VAL A 236 -26.97 14.65 20.75
N PRO A 237 -27.63 15.37 21.68
CA PRO A 237 -28.30 16.61 21.31
C PRO A 237 -27.28 17.55 20.70
N HIS A 238 -27.58 18.11 19.53
CA HIS A 238 -26.69 19.07 18.89
C HIS A 238 -26.31 20.16 19.90
N PRO A 239 -25.01 20.38 20.16
CA PRO A 239 -24.56 21.28 21.22
C PRO A 239 -25.18 22.67 21.07
N HIS A 240 -25.61 23.24 22.18
CA HIS A 240 -26.31 24.52 22.17
C HIS A 240 -25.33 25.69 22.13
N GLY A 241 -25.30 26.41 21.02
CA GLY A 241 -24.58 27.67 20.90
C GLY A 241 -24.27 28.04 19.46
N GLU A 242 -23.43 29.05 19.29
CA GLU A 242 -22.86 29.40 17.99
C GLU A 242 -21.78 28.41 17.57
N LEU A 243 -21.59 28.24 16.25
CA LEU A 243 -20.46 27.47 15.71
C LEU A 243 -19.11 28.13 16.00
N PHE A 244 -19.05 29.43 16.22
CA PHE A 244 -17.82 30.14 16.57
C PHE A 244 -18.02 30.94 17.86
N ALA A 245 -16.99 30.95 18.71
CA ALA A 245 -16.93 31.86 19.85
C ALA A 245 -16.65 33.30 19.38
N ASP A 246 -16.84 34.28 20.28
CA ASP A 246 -16.57 35.69 19.99
C ASP A 246 -15.17 35.87 19.36
N PRO A 247 -15.07 36.59 18.23
CA PRO A 247 -13.80 36.81 17.53
C PRO A 247 -12.83 37.60 18.40
N LYS A 248 -11.55 37.24 18.32
CA LYS A 248 -10.48 37.91 19.06
C LYS A 248 -9.35 38.27 18.09
N PRO A 249 -8.80 39.49 18.15
CA PRO A 249 -7.52 39.79 17.51
C PRO A 249 -6.49 38.74 17.96
N LEU A 250 -5.67 38.26 17.03
CA LEU A 250 -4.66 37.25 17.35
C LEU A 250 -3.69 37.82 18.41
N ALA A 251 -3.47 37.08 19.49
CA ALA A 251 -2.61 37.52 20.59
C ALA A 251 -1.14 37.36 20.20
N ILE A 252 -0.58 38.40 19.59
CA ILE A 252 0.80 38.40 19.07
C ILE A 252 1.70 39.18 20.02
N SER A 253 2.79 38.54 20.46
CA SER A 253 3.84 39.15 21.28
C SER A 253 4.98 39.74 20.43
N ASN A 254 5.75 40.67 21.02
CA ASN A 254 6.88 41.38 20.42
C ASN A 254 6.55 42.26 19.17
N ALA A 255 5.27 42.57 18.93
CA ALA A 255 4.82 43.40 17.81
C ALA A 255 3.53 44.18 18.13
N THR A 256 3.37 45.35 17.53
CA THR A 256 2.10 46.12 17.56
C THR A 256 1.82 46.85 16.24
N PRO A 257 0.56 47.24 16.01
CA PRO A 257 -0.39 46.43 15.23
C PRO A 257 0.12 46.12 13.81
N LEU A 258 -0.04 44.86 13.38
CA LEU A 258 0.23 44.42 12.01
C LEU A 258 -0.54 45.25 10.98
N LYS A 259 0.16 45.72 9.93
CA LYS A 259 -0.47 46.26 8.73
C LYS A 259 -0.07 45.43 7.52
N TRP A 260 -1.01 44.66 6.99
CA TRP A 260 -0.81 44.00 5.71
C TRP A 260 -0.99 45.02 4.58
N GLN A 261 0.08 45.24 3.80
CA GLN A 261 0.09 46.17 2.67
C GLN A 261 0.39 45.39 1.38
N PRO A 262 -0.63 44.96 0.61
CA PRO A 262 -0.39 44.11 -0.56
C PRO A 262 0.48 44.82 -1.59
N ARG A 263 1.53 44.12 -2.07
CA ARG A 263 2.28 44.52 -3.28
C ARG A 263 1.34 44.65 -4.48
N MET A 264 0.31 43.80 -4.57
CA MET A 264 -0.73 43.85 -5.61
C MET A 264 -2.14 43.91 -4.97
N PRO A 265 -2.85 45.06 -5.03
CA PRO A 265 -4.08 45.31 -4.24
C PRO A 265 -5.24 44.31 -4.39
N ASN A 266 -5.27 43.56 -5.50
CA ASN A 266 -6.36 42.69 -5.91
C ASN A 266 -6.09 41.20 -5.67
N ARG A 267 -4.94 40.83 -5.10
CA ARG A 267 -4.50 39.45 -4.93
C ARG A 267 -4.83 38.90 -3.53
N ILE A 268 -5.24 37.63 -3.47
CA ILE A 268 -5.38 36.89 -2.21
C ILE A 268 -3.98 36.61 -1.62
N PRO A 269 -3.69 36.98 -0.36
CA PRO A 269 -2.47 36.52 0.30
C PRO A 269 -2.54 35.04 0.66
N SER A 270 -1.40 34.35 0.49
CA SER A 270 -1.20 33.05 1.11
C SER A 270 -1.09 33.19 2.63
N LEU A 271 -1.88 32.38 3.32
CA LEU A 271 -1.92 32.22 4.78
C LEU A 271 -1.95 30.71 5.01
N THR A 272 -0.85 30.14 5.50
CA THR A 272 -0.70 28.68 5.67
C THR A 272 -0.31 28.33 7.11
N SER A 273 -0.62 27.09 7.49
CA SER A 273 -0.29 26.47 8.78
C SER A 273 0.75 25.38 8.60
N VAL A 274 1.60 25.23 9.60
CA VAL A 274 2.64 24.19 9.72
C VAL A 274 3.05 24.06 11.19
N ASP A 275 3.65 22.94 11.60
CA ASP A 275 4.37 22.83 12.88
C ASP A 275 5.87 22.84 12.58
N LEU A 276 6.52 24.00 12.72
CA LEU A 276 7.91 24.21 12.31
C LEU A 276 8.89 23.45 13.19
N GLN A 277 8.53 23.21 14.46
CA GLN A 277 9.41 22.62 15.47
C GLN A 277 9.04 21.19 15.88
N ASN A 278 7.95 20.64 15.33
CA ASN A 278 7.35 19.36 15.73
C ASN A 278 7.01 19.33 17.23
N ASP A 279 6.38 20.39 17.74
CA ASP A 279 5.95 20.52 19.15
C ASP A 279 4.45 20.33 19.39
N GLY A 280 3.69 20.07 18.31
CA GLY A 280 2.25 19.85 18.30
C GLY A 280 1.42 21.15 18.25
N LEU A 281 2.05 22.31 18.08
CA LEU A 281 1.37 23.61 17.99
C LEU A 281 1.41 24.15 16.54
N PRO A 282 0.28 24.64 16.00
CA PRO A 282 0.26 25.18 14.64
C PRO A 282 0.86 26.60 14.60
N ASP A 283 2.01 26.71 13.96
CA ASP A 283 2.62 27.96 13.51
C ASP A 283 1.94 28.49 12.25
N LEU A 284 2.13 29.77 11.95
CA LEU A 284 1.49 30.44 10.83
C LEU A 284 2.49 31.20 9.96
N PHE A 285 2.31 31.10 8.64
CA PHE A 285 3.04 31.89 7.65
C PHE A 285 2.09 32.78 6.85
N VAL A 286 2.43 34.06 6.70
CA VAL A 286 1.71 35.01 5.85
C VAL A 286 2.64 35.57 4.79
N ALA A 287 2.33 35.29 3.52
CA ALA A 287 3.14 35.73 2.39
C ALA A 287 2.89 37.19 1.99
N GLY A 288 3.92 37.82 1.45
CA GLY A 288 3.88 39.17 0.90
C GLY A 288 4.09 40.25 1.96
N VAL A 289 4.00 41.53 1.56
CA VAL A 289 4.46 42.66 2.38
C VAL A 289 3.55 42.91 3.59
N VAL A 290 3.96 42.37 4.75
CA VAL A 290 3.46 42.72 6.08
C VAL A 290 4.38 43.79 6.67
N GLU A 291 3.84 44.93 7.10
CA GLU A 291 4.53 45.92 7.95
C GLU A 291 4.26 45.56 9.42
N VAL A 292 5.33 45.19 10.13
CA VAL A 292 5.34 44.92 11.58
C VAL A 292 6.10 46.04 12.27
N ILE A 293 5.54 46.64 13.32
CA ILE A 293 6.28 47.56 14.19
C ILE A 293 6.72 46.78 15.43
N THR A 294 8.03 46.65 15.61
CA THR A 294 8.64 45.99 16.77
C THR A 294 8.49 46.83 18.04
N ASP A 295 8.73 46.22 19.20
CA ASP A 295 8.77 46.95 20.49
C ASP A 295 9.86 48.04 20.56
N SER A 296 10.88 47.99 19.68
CA SER A 296 11.88 49.07 19.52
C SER A 296 11.38 50.25 18.67
N GLY A 297 10.26 50.10 17.97
CA GLY A 297 9.68 51.10 17.08
C GLY A 297 10.18 51.05 15.63
N ASP A 298 10.88 49.97 15.26
CA ASP A 298 11.37 49.75 13.90
C ASP A 298 10.29 49.08 13.04
N ALA A 299 10.17 49.49 11.77
CA ALA A 299 9.24 48.90 10.82
C ALA A 299 9.96 47.80 10.01
N VAL A 300 9.56 46.54 10.22
CA VAL A 300 9.99 45.38 9.44
C VAL A 300 8.98 45.15 8.31
N THR A 301 9.45 44.99 7.08
CA THR A 301 8.62 44.70 5.91
C THR A 301 9.07 43.41 5.24
N GLY A 302 8.18 42.43 5.13
CA GLY A 302 8.46 41.11 4.59
C GLY A 302 7.32 40.16 4.90
N ASN A 303 7.58 38.85 4.87
CA ASN A 303 6.60 37.84 5.30
C ASN A 303 6.46 37.83 6.82
N LEU A 304 5.36 37.30 7.32
CA LEU A 304 5.16 37.10 8.76
C LEU A 304 5.28 35.62 9.10
N VAL A 305 6.25 35.29 9.96
CA VAL A 305 6.39 33.97 10.61
C VAL A 305 5.92 34.12 12.05
N LEU A 306 4.90 33.37 12.44
CA LEU A 306 4.33 33.37 13.78
C LEU A 306 4.48 31.99 14.42
N GLN A 307 5.27 31.90 15.48
CA GLN A 307 5.37 30.67 16.27
C GLN A 307 4.20 30.55 17.24
N GLY A 308 3.46 29.44 17.19
CA GLY A 308 2.41 29.09 18.15
C GLY A 308 2.98 28.95 19.55
N GLN A 309 2.16 29.19 20.58
CA GLN A 309 2.56 29.10 21.98
C GLN A 309 1.52 28.31 22.79
N ALA A 310 1.96 27.63 23.84
CA ALA A 310 1.11 26.78 24.67
C ALA A 310 -0.02 27.52 25.43
N ASP A 311 -0.01 28.86 25.45
CA ASP A 311 -1.10 29.69 25.97
C ASP A 311 -2.15 30.09 24.90
N GLY A 312 -1.97 29.64 23.66
CA GLY A 312 -2.79 30.01 22.50
C GLY A 312 -2.43 31.37 21.88
N GLY A 313 -1.36 32.01 22.36
CA GLY A 313 -0.75 33.17 21.73
C GLY A 313 0.23 32.80 20.62
N TYR A 314 0.81 33.83 20.01
CA TYR A 314 1.80 33.72 18.96
C TYR A 314 2.99 34.65 19.21
N THR A 315 4.18 34.24 18.79
CA THR A 315 5.42 35.04 18.84
C THR A 315 5.87 35.37 17.42
N VAL A 316 6.12 36.64 17.11
CA VAL A 316 6.71 37.00 15.80
C VAL A 316 8.18 36.62 15.78
N LEU A 317 8.58 35.82 14.80
CA LEU A 317 9.98 35.50 14.55
C LEU A 317 10.56 36.46 13.50
N THR A 318 10.82 37.73 13.90
CA THR A 318 11.33 38.78 12.99
C THR A 318 12.67 38.46 12.36
N ASP A 319 13.50 37.69 13.08
CA ASP A 319 14.85 37.30 12.67
C ASP A 319 14.85 35.95 11.92
N HIS A 320 13.69 35.34 11.70
CA HIS A 320 13.56 34.10 10.93
C HIS A 320 13.96 34.36 9.46
N PRO A 321 14.80 33.52 8.83
CA PRO A 321 15.23 33.75 7.45
C PRO A 321 14.07 33.98 6.48
N LEU A 322 13.01 33.16 6.60
CA LEU A 322 11.80 33.25 5.77
C LEU A 322 11.03 34.58 5.89
N ALA A 323 11.12 35.28 7.02
CA ALA A 323 10.46 36.59 7.20
C ALA A 323 11.07 37.67 6.28
N SER A 324 12.37 37.57 5.98
CA SER A 324 13.11 38.56 5.20
C SER A 324 12.98 38.43 3.67
N ILE A 325 12.34 37.35 3.20
CA ILE A 325 12.27 37.01 1.77
C ILE A 325 11.21 37.88 1.09
N ASN A 326 11.65 38.74 0.17
CA ASN A 326 10.76 39.60 -0.58
C ASN A 326 9.97 38.81 -1.63
N ASP A 327 8.83 39.37 -2.03
CA ASP A 327 8.10 38.97 -3.24
C ASP A 327 7.54 37.54 -3.24
N VAL A 328 7.34 36.97 -2.05
CA VAL A 328 6.64 35.68 -1.87
C VAL A 328 5.14 35.84 -2.14
N ASN A 329 4.63 34.91 -2.92
CA ASN A 329 3.26 34.79 -3.37
C ASN A 329 2.51 33.69 -2.61
N ALA A 330 3.15 32.53 -2.45
CA ALA A 330 2.64 31.37 -1.77
C ALA A 330 3.77 30.60 -1.07
N ALA A 331 3.42 29.87 0.00
CA ALA A 331 4.29 28.90 0.65
C ALA A 331 3.65 27.50 0.56
N LEU A 332 4.44 26.52 0.17
CA LEU A 332 4.09 25.10 0.10
C LEU A 332 4.93 24.38 1.16
N TRP A 333 4.27 23.77 2.15
CA TRP A 333 4.94 23.02 3.22
C TRP A 333 4.92 21.52 2.92
N GLY A 334 6.05 20.86 3.18
CA GLY A 334 6.25 19.42 3.02
C GLY A 334 7.71 19.06 3.35
N ASP A 335 7.95 17.83 3.78
CA ASP A 335 9.30 17.24 3.93
C ASP A 335 9.72 16.66 2.58
N PHE A 336 10.63 17.32 1.85
CA PHE A 336 10.97 16.92 0.47
C PHE A 336 12.15 15.95 0.39
N ASP A 337 13.01 15.87 1.41
CA ASP A 337 14.11 14.89 1.46
C ASP A 337 13.95 13.80 2.52
N ASN A 338 12.73 13.68 3.05
CA ASN A 338 12.24 12.62 3.92
C ASN A 338 13.04 12.50 5.25
N ASP A 339 13.66 13.59 5.71
CA ASP A 339 14.49 13.60 6.91
C ASP A 339 13.67 13.66 8.22
N GLY A 340 12.37 13.95 8.15
CA GLY A 340 11.45 14.07 9.27
C GLY A 340 11.25 15.51 9.77
N LEU A 341 11.89 16.49 9.12
CA LEU A 341 11.70 17.92 9.36
C LEU A 341 10.91 18.53 8.20
N VAL A 342 10.06 19.51 8.51
CA VAL A 342 9.28 20.20 7.47
C VAL A 342 10.12 21.26 6.77
N ASP A 343 10.02 21.28 5.44
CA ASP A 343 10.64 22.25 4.54
C ASP A 343 9.60 23.17 3.89
N VAL A 344 10.07 24.16 3.11
CA VAL A 344 9.17 25.07 2.39
C VAL A 344 9.64 25.45 0.99
N TYR A 345 8.74 25.29 0.02
CA TYR A 345 8.87 25.91 -1.29
C TYR A 345 8.10 27.23 -1.34
N LEU A 346 8.78 28.31 -1.72
CA LEU A 346 8.24 29.65 -1.82
C LEU A 346 8.05 30.02 -3.30
N CYS A 347 6.80 30.07 -3.73
CA CYS A 347 6.40 30.64 -5.01
C CYS A 347 6.58 32.17 -4.94
N ARG A 348 7.17 32.79 -5.97
CA ARG A 348 7.57 34.21 -5.94
C ARG A 348 7.23 34.95 -7.24
N ALA A 349 7.21 36.27 -7.15
CA ALA A 349 7.22 37.16 -8.32
C ALA A 349 8.66 37.39 -8.78
N GLY A 350 9.18 36.45 -9.57
CA GLY A 350 10.58 36.25 -9.93
C GLY A 350 10.97 34.80 -9.64
N LYS A 351 12.27 34.52 -9.49
CA LYS A 351 12.74 33.17 -9.13
C LYS A 351 12.17 32.69 -7.80
N ASN A 352 11.69 31.46 -7.77
CA ASN A 352 11.21 30.78 -6.56
C ASN A 352 12.37 30.42 -5.63
N GLN A 353 12.07 29.92 -4.43
CA GLN A 353 13.08 29.42 -3.50
C GLN A 353 12.62 28.16 -2.75
N LEU A 354 13.50 27.17 -2.62
CA LEU A 354 13.35 26.03 -1.71
C LEU A 354 14.24 26.23 -0.48
N TRP A 355 13.65 26.14 0.70
CA TRP A 355 14.34 26.27 1.98
C TRP A 355 14.19 24.98 2.76
N ARG A 356 15.33 24.34 3.07
CA ARG A 356 15.40 23.14 3.90
C ARG A 356 15.58 23.50 5.37
N GLN A 357 14.93 22.77 6.27
CA GLN A 357 15.24 22.74 7.70
C GLN A 357 16.26 21.63 7.99
N THR A 358 17.50 21.97 8.37
CA THR A 358 18.59 20.99 8.57
C THR A 358 18.67 20.47 10.00
N GLU A 359 18.17 21.26 10.94
CA GLU A 359 17.96 20.96 12.37
C GLU A 359 16.76 21.83 12.79
N THR A 360 16.07 21.49 13.89
CA THR A 360 14.94 22.29 14.39
C THR A 360 15.26 23.79 14.48
N ASN A 361 14.46 24.64 13.82
CA ASN A 361 14.64 26.09 13.64
C ASN A 361 15.90 26.54 12.87
N THR A 362 16.62 25.65 12.18
CA THR A 362 17.82 25.96 11.39
C THR A 362 17.53 25.79 9.90
N TRP A 363 17.44 26.92 9.18
CA TRP A 363 16.97 26.99 7.80
C TRP A 363 18.07 27.35 6.79
N GLN A 364 18.12 26.64 5.67
CA GLN A 364 19.06 26.85 4.57
C GLN A 364 18.34 27.04 3.23
N ASP A 365 18.67 28.11 2.50
CA ASP A 365 18.30 28.25 1.08
C ASP A 365 19.07 27.21 0.26
N VAL A 366 18.36 26.18 -0.21
CA VAL A 366 18.92 25.09 -1.01
C VAL A 366 18.59 25.21 -2.50
N THR A 367 17.83 26.25 -2.91
CA THR A 367 17.34 26.49 -4.27
C THR A 367 18.40 26.33 -5.37
N ALA A 368 19.63 26.76 -5.09
CA ALA A 368 20.73 26.70 -6.05
C ALA A 368 21.36 25.30 -6.19
N SER A 369 21.37 24.50 -5.12
CA SER A 369 21.78 23.09 -5.14
C SER A 369 20.69 22.20 -5.72
N THR A 370 19.42 22.45 -5.35
CA THR A 370 18.26 21.66 -5.79
C THR A 370 17.76 22.03 -7.18
N GLN A 371 18.26 23.11 -7.78
CA GLN A 371 17.90 23.60 -9.11
C GLN A 371 16.43 24.08 -9.24
N THR A 372 15.70 24.23 -8.14
CA THR A 372 14.26 24.55 -8.10
C THR A 372 13.90 26.04 -8.29
N ALA A 373 14.83 26.87 -8.75
CA ALA A 373 14.63 28.33 -8.88
C ALA A 373 13.54 28.73 -9.89
N GLY A 374 13.20 27.84 -10.83
CA GLY A 374 12.30 28.11 -11.95
C GLY A 374 12.79 29.19 -12.92
N ALA A 375 11.93 29.56 -13.87
CA ALA A 375 12.12 30.75 -14.69
C ALA A 375 11.82 32.05 -13.91
N GLU A 376 12.12 33.22 -14.49
CA GLU A 376 11.73 34.53 -13.89
C GLU A 376 10.25 34.86 -14.19
N LEU A 377 9.35 34.02 -13.69
CA LEU A 377 7.90 34.11 -13.81
C LEU A 377 7.24 34.69 -12.54
N ASP A 378 5.93 34.92 -12.58
CA ASP A 378 5.10 35.19 -11.40
C ASP A 378 4.43 33.86 -11.01
N THR A 379 5.15 33.01 -10.26
CA THR A 379 4.61 31.73 -9.76
C THR A 379 3.67 32.03 -8.61
N ILE A 380 2.41 31.62 -8.74
CA ILE A 380 1.34 32.17 -7.90
C ILE A 380 0.76 31.24 -6.85
N ASP A 381 0.84 29.94 -7.13
CA ASP A 381 0.29 28.85 -6.34
C ASP A 381 0.99 27.55 -6.80
N GLY A 382 0.80 26.46 -6.06
CA GLY A 382 1.34 25.15 -6.39
C GLY A 382 0.92 24.10 -5.37
N ALA A 383 1.49 22.91 -5.48
CA ALA A 383 1.32 21.83 -4.50
C ALA A 383 2.55 20.94 -4.44
N PHE A 384 2.83 20.42 -3.25
CA PHE A 384 3.67 19.24 -3.04
C PHE A 384 2.79 17.99 -3.09
N PHE A 385 3.21 16.96 -3.82
CA PHE A 385 2.61 15.62 -3.88
C PHE A 385 3.62 14.66 -4.51
N ASP A 386 3.43 13.36 -4.31
CA ASP A 386 4.19 12.30 -4.99
C ASP A 386 3.56 12.08 -6.38
N ALA A 387 4.26 12.43 -7.46
CA ALA A 387 3.65 12.56 -8.80
C ALA A 387 3.86 11.33 -9.72
N ASP A 388 4.80 10.45 -9.39
CA ASP A 388 5.05 9.19 -10.09
C ASP A 388 4.97 7.93 -9.21
N HIS A 389 4.83 8.09 -7.87
CA HIS A 389 4.84 7.05 -6.85
C HIS A 389 6.23 6.45 -6.56
N ASP A 390 7.29 7.26 -6.54
CA ASP A 390 8.64 6.85 -6.13
C ASP A 390 8.95 7.06 -4.62
N GLY A 391 8.13 7.85 -3.91
CA GLY A 391 8.15 8.00 -2.45
C GLY A 391 8.68 9.34 -1.93
N ASP A 392 9.04 10.29 -2.80
CA ASP A 392 9.35 11.67 -2.43
C ASP A 392 8.33 12.70 -2.97
N LEU A 393 8.48 13.96 -2.55
CA LEU A 393 7.54 15.02 -2.88
C LEU A 393 8.01 15.87 -4.07
N ASP A 394 7.26 15.79 -5.15
CA ASP A 394 7.36 16.63 -6.34
C ASP A 394 6.60 17.94 -6.18
N LEU A 395 6.84 18.88 -7.10
CA LEU A 395 6.19 20.20 -7.11
C LEU A 395 5.48 20.47 -8.44
N PHE A 396 4.15 20.66 -8.41
CA PHE A 396 3.44 21.33 -9.51
C PHE A 396 3.22 22.80 -9.19
N LEU A 397 3.60 23.68 -10.11
CA LEU A 397 3.66 25.12 -9.95
C LEU A 397 2.87 25.81 -11.06
N VAL A 398 1.98 26.72 -10.68
CA VAL A 398 1.17 27.50 -11.63
C VAL A 398 1.64 28.95 -11.73
N ASN A 399 1.73 29.46 -12.97
CA ASN A 399 2.29 30.78 -13.28
C ASN A 399 1.22 31.72 -13.88
N ASN A 400 1.25 32.99 -13.49
CA ASN A 400 0.31 34.04 -13.94
C ASN A 400 0.81 34.80 -15.20
N ASN A 401 1.94 34.41 -15.77
CA ASN A 401 2.55 35.08 -16.92
C ASN A 401 3.46 34.16 -17.77
N GLY A 402 3.20 32.86 -17.77
CA GLY A 402 4.03 31.85 -18.41
C GLY A 402 3.51 30.43 -18.20
N PRO A 403 4.21 29.42 -18.74
CA PRO A 403 3.81 28.03 -18.61
C PRO A 403 3.85 27.54 -17.16
N ASN A 404 3.06 26.52 -16.85
CA ASN A 404 3.16 25.79 -15.59
C ASN A 404 4.44 24.94 -15.54
N GLU A 405 4.95 24.65 -14.35
CA GLU A 405 6.14 23.82 -14.13
C GLU A 405 5.77 22.61 -13.25
N LEU A 406 6.19 21.42 -13.65
CA LEU A 406 6.24 20.22 -12.81
C LEU A 406 7.73 19.98 -12.56
N LEU A 407 8.16 20.06 -11.32
CA LEU A 407 9.51 19.79 -10.89
C LEU A 407 9.51 18.44 -10.18
N ASN A 408 10.08 17.44 -10.84
CA ASN A 408 10.30 16.14 -10.23
C ASN A 408 11.51 16.20 -9.30
N ASN A 409 11.40 15.69 -8.08
CA ASN A 409 12.52 15.43 -7.18
C ASN A 409 13.25 14.15 -7.63
N ASN A 410 14.57 14.20 -7.77
CA ASN A 410 15.32 13.05 -8.32
C ASN A 410 15.88 12.13 -7.23
N LEU A 411 15.53 12.29 -5.95
CA LEU A 411 16.25 11.70 -4.80
C LEU A 411 17.78 11.96 -4.74
N ASP A 412 18.39 12.73 -5.67
CA ASP A 412 19.83 13.07 -5.66
C ASP A 412 20.13 14.44 -5.01
N GLY A 413 19.10 15.07 -4.44
CA GLY A 413 19.15 16.44 -3.94
C GLY A 413 18.98 17.50 -5.04
N THR A 414 18.53 17.12 -6.23
CA THR A 414 18.16 18.02 -7.33
C THR A 414 16.76 17.71 -7.88
N PHE A 415 16.14 18.72 -8.48
CA PHE A 415 14.86 18.59 -9.18
C PHE A 415 15.05 18.79 -10.69
N ARG A 416 14.25 18.09 -11.51
CA ARG A 416 14.20 18.23 -12.97
C ARG A 416 12.83 18.79 -13.43
N PRO A 417 12.78 19.78 -14.34
CA PRO A 417 11.52 20.26 -14.89
C PRO A 417 10.98 19.30 -15.97
N LEU A 418 9.75 18.81 -15.80
CA LEU A 418 9.12 17.82 -16.67
C LEU A 418 7.87 18.32 -17.43
N ALA A 419 7.26 19.43 -17.02
CA ALA A 419 5.95 19.84 -17.55
C ALA A 419 5.88 20.04 -19.07
N ALA A 420 6.99 20.46 -19.70
CA ALA A 420 7.04 20.62 -21.15
C ALA A 420 7.07 19.28 -21.90
N ASP A 421 7.65 18.24 -21.30
CA ASP A 421 7.85 16.93 -21.93
C ASP A 421 6.56 16.09 -21.89
N TYR A 422 5.73 16.26 -20.83
CA TYR A 422 4.46 15.55 -20.63
C TYR A 422 3.21 16.41 -20.88
N GLY A 423 3.34 17.57 -21.54
CA GLY A 423 2.19 18.39 -21.96
C GLY A 423 1.46 19.13 -20.83
N LEU A 424 2.04 19.16 -19.64
CA LEU A 424 1.54 19.80 -18.42
C LEU A 424 1.86 21.30 -18.30
N ALA A 425 2.63 21.85 -19.25
CA ALA A 425 3.02 23.26 -19.30
C ALA A 425 1.84 24.25 -19.43
N GLY A 426 0.62 23.76 -19.62
CA GLY A 426 -0.60 24.55 -19.77
C GLY A 426 -0.82 25.08 -21.19
N VAL A 427 -2.07 25.38 -21.54
CA VAL A 427 -2.45 26.04 -22.81
C VAL A 427 -2.82 27.52 -22.66
N ALA A 428 -2.90 28.02 -21.43
CA ALA A 428 -3.22 29.42 -21.13
C ALA A 428 -1.95 30.25 -20.82
N ASP A 429 -2.02 31.57 -21.06
CA ASP A 429 -0.94 32.51 -20.71
C ASP A 429 -0.86 32.81 -19.20
N ALA A 430 -1.90 32.46 -18.43
CA ALA A 430 -2.02 32.73 -17.00
C ALA A 430 -2.93 31.70 -16.30
N SER A 431 -2.32 30.89 -15.44
CA SER A 431 -2.98 30.02 -14.48
C SER A 431 -3.39 30.79 -13.21
N ARG A 432 -4.32 30.24 -12.41
CA ARG A 432 -4.86 30.85 -11.18
C ARG A 432 -4.65 29.99 -9.92
N MET A 433 -4.78 28.67 -10.03
CA MET A 433 -4.53 27.68 -8.96
C MET A 433 -4.40 26.27 -9.53
N VAL A 434 -3.87 25.34 -8.72
CA VAL A 434 -3.88 23.90 -8.98
C VAL A 434 -4.54 23.16 -7.80
N VAL A 435 -5.22 22.05 -8.08
CA VAL A 435 -5.73 21.11 -7.08
C VAL A 435 -5.33 19.70 -7.51
N PRO A 436 -4.34 19.07 -6.84
CA PRO A 436 -4.13 17.64 -6.91
C PRO A 436 -5.26 16.90 -6.21
N ALA A 437 -5.72 15.81 -6.81
CA ALA A 437 -6.69 14.89 -6.23
C ALA A 437 -6.63 13.56 -7.00
N ASP A 438 -7.17 12.50 -6.42
CA ASP A 438 -7.50 11.27 -7.17
C ASP A 438 -8.96 11.44 -7.66
N LEU A 439 -9.17 11.88 -8.91
CA LEU A 439 -10.50 12.23 -9.43
C LEU A 439 -11.29 11.00 -9.83
N ASP A 440 -10.61 9.92 -10.21
CA ASP A 440 -11.24 8.76 -10.81
C ASP A 440 -11.32 7.55 -9.84
N ASN A 441 -10.50 7.53 -8.78
CA ASN A 441 -10.32 6.51 -7.73
C ASN A 441 -9.34 5.36 -8.09
N ASP A 442 -8.31 5.61 -8.90
CA ASP A 442 -7.22 4.67 -9.16
C ASP A 442 -5.99 4.82 -8.22
N ARG A 443 -6.00 5.87 -7.38
CA ARG A 443 -4.98 6.35 -6.41
C ARG A 443 -3.91 7.28 -6.94
N ASP A 444 -3.68 7.41 -8.24
CA ASP A 444 -2.67 8.34 -8.71
C ASP A 444 -3.12 9.81 -8.70
N ALA A 445 -2.14 10.72 -8.72
CA ALA A 445 -2.37 12.14 -8.48
C ALA A 445 -2.79 12.87 -9.77
N ASP A 446 -4.10 12.95 -10.02
CA ASP A 446 -4.68 13.81 -11.06
C ASP A 446 -4.51 15.29 -10.73
N LEU A 447 -4.62 16.14 -11.77
CA LEU A 447 -4.42 17.58 -11.65
C LEU A 447 -5.57 18.38 -12.27
N VAL A 448 -6.23 19.19 -11.44
CA VAL A 448 -7.14 20.26 -11.89
C VAL A 448 -6.40 21.60 -11.86
N VAL A 449 -6.25 22.25 -13.02
CA VAL A 449 -5.67 23.59 -13.13
C VAL A 449 -6.75 24.59 -13.56
N LEU A 450 -7.02 25.55 -12.68
CA LEU A 450 -7.92 26.65 -12.96
C LEU A 450 -7.11 27.79 -13.59
N ASN A 451 -7.43 28.15 -14.83
CA ASN A 451 -6.83 29.29 -15.55
C ASN A 451 -7.57 30.61 -15.29
N GLU A 452 -6.90 31.77 -15.40
CA GLU A 452 -7.55 33.09 -15.24
C GLU A 452 -8.61 33.36 -16.33
N THR A 453 -8.54 32.66 -17.45
CA THR A 453 -9.58 32.57 -18.48
C THR A 453 -9.73 31.14 -18.97
N THR A 454 -10.93 30.74 -19.38
CA THR A 454 -11.17 29.44 -20.02
C THR A 454 -10.36 29.27 -21.32
N PRO A 455 -9.93 28.03 -21.68
CA PRO A 455 -10.25 26.78 -21.02
C PRO A 455 -9.45 26.56 -19.73
N HIS A 456 -10.09 25.99 -18.72
CA HIS A 456 -9.42 25.35 -17.60
C HIS A 456 -8.91 23.96 -18.02
N GLU A 457 -8.04 23.36 -17.23
CA GLU A 457 -7.33 22.13 -17.59
C GLU A 457 -7.56 21.06 -16.50
N VAL A 458 -7.73 19.82 -16.94
CA VAL A 458 -7.89 18.64 -16.08
C VAL A 458 -7.05 17.55 -16.72
N TYR A 459 -6.17 16.94 -15.95
CA TYR A 459 -5.30 15.86 -16.39
C TYR A 459 -5.54 14.63 -15.53
N THR A 460 -5.66 13.47 -16.16
CA THR A 460 -5.49 12.20 -15.46
C THR A 460 -4.04 11.79 -15.50
N ASN A 461 -3.54 11.15 -14.44
CA ASN A 461 -2.29 10.40 -14.49
C ASN A 461 -2.60 8.93 -14.86
N ASP A 462 -1.57 8.15 -15.20
CA ASP A 462 -1.64 6.70 -15.45
C ASP A 462 -0.33 6.06 -14.94
N ARG A 463 0.26 6.64 -13.88
CA ARG A 463 1.63 6.43 -13.34
C ARG A 463 2.74 6.65 -14.38
N LEU A 464 4.02 6.47 -13.98
CA LEU A 464 5.19 6.53 -14.89
C LEU A 464 5.27 7.81 -15.77
N TRP A 465 4.86 8.96 -15.22
CA TRP A 465 4.73 10.24 -15.94
C TRP A 465 3.67 10.28 -17.07
N SER A 466 2.73 9.33 -17.10
CA SER A 466 1.75 9.16 -18.17
C SER A 466 0.54 10.12 -18.06
N TYR A 467 0.80 11.40 -17.81
CA TYR A 467 -0.23 12.43 -17.74
C TYR A 467 -0.94 12.66 -19.09
N GLN A 468 -2.27 12.68 -19.06
CA GLN A 468 -3.13 12.86 -20.23
C GLN A 468 -4.25 13.87 -19.94
N ALA A 469 -4.72 14.59 -20.95
CA ALA A 469 -5.86 15.50 -20.77
C ALA A 469 -7.17 14.72 -20.55
N ALA A 470 -7.80 14.91 -19.39
CA ALA A 470 -8.98 14.17 -18.96
C ALA A 470 -10.18 14.39 -19.91
N THR A 471 -10.93 13.33 -20.18
CA THR A 471 -12.13 13.38 -21.04
C THR A 471 -13.40 13.56 -20.21
N GLY A 472 -14.47 14.11 -20.82
CA GLY A 472 -15.75 14.32 -20.15
C GLY A 472 -15.88 15.62 -19.35
N TYR A 473 -14.79 16.34 -19.08
CA TYR A 473 -14.76 17.60 -18.33
C TYR A 473 -15.02 18.87 -19.17
N GLU A 474 -15.45 18.76 -20.43
CA GLU A 474 -15.53 19.90 -21.36
C GLU A 474 -16.47 21.03 -20.88
N ASP A 475 -17.58 20.72 -20.20
CA ASP A 475 -18.48 21.75 -19.66
C ASP A 475 -17.80 22.53 -18.50
N PHE A 476 -17.03 21.85 -17.64
CA PHE A 476 -16.22 22.50 -16.59
C PHE A 476 -15.12 23.37 -17.18
N LYS A 477 -14.34 22.80 -18.11
CA LYS A 477 -13.21 23.48 -18.75
C LYS A 477 -13.62 24.79 -19.43
N ASN A 478 -14.84 24.87 -19.96
CA ASN A 478 -15.36 26.05 -20.66
C ASN A 478 -16.26 26.97 -19.79
N THR A 479 -16.32 26.77 -18.46
CA THR A 479 -17.12 27.60 -17.55
C THR A 479 -16.23 28.47 -16.65
N GLU A 480 -16.33 29.80 -16.78
CA GLU A 480 -15.53 30.76 -16.00
C GLU A 480 -15.75 30.59 -14.47
N ALA A 481 -14.69 30.23 -13.74
CA ALA A 481 -14.71 30.11 -12.28
C ALA A 481 -13.58 30.89 -11.59
N LEU A 482 -13.86 31.36 -10.37
CA LEU A 482 -12.96 32.14 -9.51
C LEU A 482 -12.16 31.28 -8.51
N ALA A 483 -12.66 30.08 -8.23
CA ALA A 483 -12.13 29.09 -7.29
C ALA A 483 -12.64 27.68 -7.67
N ALA A 484 -11.82 26.65 -7.43
CA ALA A 484 -12.18 25.24 -7.57
C ALA A 484 -11.61 24.41 -6.40
N LEU A 485 -12.22 23.25 -6.13
CA LEU A 485 -11.85 22.32 -5.06
C LEU A 485 -12.37 20.93 -5.43
N VAL A 486 -11.69 19.87 -4.98
CA VAL A 486 -12.17 18.48 -5.09
C VAL A 486 -12.45 17.94 -3.68
N ALA A 487 -13.60 17.30 -3.50
CA ALA A 487 -13.99 16.64 -2.25
C ALA A 487 -15.12 15.62 -2.49
N ASP A 488 -15.20 14.60 -1.65
CA ASP A 488 -16.39 13.74 -1.51
C ASP A 488 -17.12 14.22 -0.25
N ILE A 489 -18.32 14.81 -0.43
CA ILE A 489 -19.01 15.53 0.65
C ILE A 489 -20.18 14.73 1.22
N ASP A 490 -20.87 13.93 0.40
CA ASP A 490 -21.94 13.03 0.86
C ASP A 490 -21.45 11.62 1.25
N ALA A 491 -20.13 11.39 1.16
CA ALA A 491 -19.42 10.17 1.56
C ALA A 491 -19.87 8.93 0.75
N ASP A 492 -20.15 9.11 -0.55
CA ASP A 492 -20.62 8.05 -1.44
C ASP A 492 -19.49 7.23 -2.10
N GLY A 493 -18.25 7.72 -2.03
CA GLY A 493 -17.05 7.14 -2.62
C GLY A 493 -16.62 7.79 -3.94
N THR A 494 -17.42 8.71 -4.49
CA THR A 494 -17.13 9.45 -5.72
C THR A 494 -16.63 10.85 -5.37
N LYS A 495 -15.48 11.27 -5.93
CA LYS A 495 -15.02 12.65 -5.75
C LYS A 495 -15.82 13.61 -6.63
N GLU A 496 -16.32 14.70 -6.05
CA GLU A 496 -16.85 15.84 -6.81
C GLU A 496 -15.85 16.96 -6.96
N LEU A 497 -16.04 17.74 -8.03
CA LEU A 497 -15.43 19.05 -8.16
C LEU A 497 -16.46 20.12 -7.77
N TYR A 498 -16.06 21.07 -6.94
CA TYR A 498 -16.85 22.24 -6.53
C TYR A 498 -16.19 23.50 -7.06
N SER A 499 -16.95 24.44 -7.61
CA SER A 499 -16.41 25.72 -8.09
C SER A 499 -17.31 26.92 -7.78
N ILE A 500 -16.71 28.12 -7.75
CA ILE A 500 -17.46 29.38 -7.66
C ILE A 500 -17.40 30.07 -9.02
N ALA A 501 -18.54 30.23 -9.68
CA ALA A 501 -18.66 30.97 -10.93
C ALA A 501 -18.46 32.48 -10.73
N VAL A 502 -18.18 33.21 -11.81
CA VAL A 502 -17.95 34.67 -11.80
C VAL A 502 -19.15 35.52 -11.33
N ASP A 503 -20.36 34.98 -11.32
CA ASP A 503 -21.56 35.62 -10.76
C ASP A 503 -21.78 35.33 -9.26
N GLY A 504 -20.89 34.52 -8.66
CA GLY A 504 -20.96 34.08 -7.27
C GLY A 504 -21.82 32.84 -7.04
N ALA A 505 -22.23 32.11 -8.08
CA ALA A 505 -22.88 30.81 -7.92
C ALA A 505 -21.87 29.73 -7.45
N LEU A 506 -22.25 28.97 -6.43
CA LEU A 506 -21.57 27.74 -6.02
C LEU A 506 -22.11 26.59 -6.87
N LEU A 507 -21.22 26.01 -7.68
CA LEU A 507 -21.50 24.90 -8.56
C LEU A 507 -20.90 23.61 -7.96
N ARG A 508 -21.67 22.53 -8.02
CA ARG A 508 -21.15 21.16 -7.87
C ARG A 508 -21.10 20.53 -9.25
N TRP A 509 -20.01 19.82 -9.54
CA TRP A 509 -19.80 19.10 -10.77
C TRP A 509 -19.71 17.60 -10.48
N GLN A 510 -20.52 16.81 -11.19
CA GLN A 510 -20.63 15.36 -11.02
C GLN A 510 -20.64 14.64 -12.38
N ALA A 511 -20.15 13.41 -12.41
CA ALA A 511 -20.22 12.54 -13.57
C ALA A 511 -21.67 12.12 -13.87
N GLY A 512 -22.17 12.46 -15.07
CA GLY A 512 -23.41 11.89 -15.58
C GLY A 512 -23.28 10.41 -15.94
N THR A 513 -24.40 9.73 -16.16
CA THR A 513 -24.45 8.31 -16.59
C THR A 513 -23.80 8.04 -17.95
N ASP A 514 -23.44 9.08 -18.69
CA ASP A 514 -22.72 9.07 -19.97
C ASP A 514 -21.24 9.48 -19.83
N GLY A 515 -20.72 9.58 -18.60
CA GLY A 515 -19.34 9.97 -18.30
C GLY A 515 -19.04 11.46 -18.54
N GLN A 516 -20.04 12.29 -18.86
CA GLN A 516 -19.84 13.74 -19.00
C GLN A 516 -20.05 14.42 -17.65
N PHE A 517 -19.05 15.18 -17.21
CA PHE A 517 -19.08 15.96 -15.97
C PHE A 517 -19.95 17.20 -16.18
N ARG A 518 -20.98 17.39 -15.34
CA ARG A 518 -21.96 18.49 -15.47
C ARG A 518 -22.19 19.19 -14.15
N SER A 519 -22.51 20.48 -14.22
CA SER A 519 -22.81 21.29 -13.04
C SER A 519 -24.29 21.38 -12.69
N ASP A 520 -24.55 21.46 -11.38
CA ASP A 520 -25.77 22.02 -10.80
C ASP A 520 -25.44 23.19 -9.86
N VAL A 521 -26.37 24.13 -9.71
CA VAL A 521 -26.21 25.31 -8.84
C VAL A 521 -26.73 24.96 -7.45
N LEU A 522 -25.81 24.72 -6.52
CA LEU A 522 -26.14 24.44 -5.12
C LEU A 522 -26.62 25.70 -4.37
N ALA A 523 -25.92 26.82 -4.55
CA ALA A 523 -26.20 28.06 -3.84
C ALA A 523 -25.68 29.29 -4.62
N THR A 524 -26.00 30.49 -4.13
CA THR A 524 -25.35 31.74 -4.60
C THR A 524 -24.90 32.57 -3.39
N PRO A 525 -23.80 32.16 -2.72
CA PRO A 525 -23.22 32.82 -1.55
C PRO A 525 -23.20 34.35 -1.62
N GLU A 526 -23.82 35.05 -0.67
CA GLU A 526 -23.88 36.52 -0.70
C GLU A 526 -22.50 37.18 -0.60
N VAL A 527 -21.54 36.51 0.02
CA VAL A 527 -20.13 36.97 0.10
C VAL A 527 -19.42 36.86 -1.25
N ALA A 528 -19.78 35.90 -2.11
CA ALA A 528 -19.16 35.68 -3.41
C ALA A 528 -19.76 36.53 -4.55
N ARG A 529 -20.80 37.35 -4.29
CA ARG A 529 -21.42 38.19 -5.33
C ARG A 529 -20.64 39.46 -5.60
N ASP A 530 -20.45 39.77 -6.88
CA ASP A 530 -19.81 41.00 -7.37
C ASP A 530 -18.37 41.20 -6.83
N VAL A 531 -17.62 40.11 -6.60
CA VAL A 531 -16.21 40.14 -6.14
C VAL A 531 -15.25 39.64 -7.23
N SER A 532 -13.99 40.08 -7.19
CA SER A 532 -12.95 39.64 -8.13
C SER A 532 -12.20 38.36 -7.71
N HIS A 533 -12.39 37.92 -6.46
CA HIS A 533 -11.69 36.78 -5.89
C HIS A 533 -12.50 36.12 -4.78
N VAL A 534 -12.43 34.79 -4.76
CA VAL A 534 -13.08 33.90 -3.80
C VAL A 534 -12.10 32.78 -3.47
N GLN A 535 -12.22 32.21 -2.28
CA GLN A 535 -11.60 30.93 -1.90
C GLN A 535 -12.69 29.94 -1.52
N LEU A 536 -12.45 28.67 -1.85
CA LEU A 536 -13.17 27.52 -1.32
C LEU A 536 -12.27 26.74 -0.36
N SER A 537 -12.86 26.06 0.62
CA SER A 537 -12.18 25.05 1.46
C SER A 537 -13.19 24.00 1.95
N SER A 538 -12.74 22.77 2.18
CA SER A 538 -13.57 21.66 2.67
C SER A 538 -13.10 21.16 4.04
N PHE A 539 -13.92 21.35 5.07
CA PHE A 539 -13.64 20.93 6.45
C PHE A 539 -14.97 20.62 7.15
N ASP A 540 -15.04 19.57 7.97
CA ASP A 540 -16.10 19.51 8.98
C ASP A 540 -15.88 20.67 9.97
N ILE A 541 -16.86 21.58 10.07
CA ILE A 541 -16.82 22.73 10.98
C ILE A 541 -17.78 22.54 12.15
N ASN A 542 -18.88 21.82 11.97
CA ASN A 542 -19.93 21.68 12.97
C ASN A 542 -19.73 20.45 13.90
N GLY A 543 -18.95 19.48 13.46
CA GLY A 543 -18.52 18.28 14.17
C GLY A 543 -19.43 17.07 13.97
N ASP A 544 -20.33 17.09 12.99
CA ASP A 544 -21.29 16.01 12.78
C ASP A 544 -20.83 14.91 11.81
N GLY A 545 -19.62 15.03 11.27
CA GLY A 545 -19.00 14.10 10.33
C GLY A 545 -19.26 14.44 8.86
N GLY A 546 -20.10 15.43 8.56
CA GLY A 546 -20.25 15.97 7.20
C GLY A 546 -19.13 16.95 6.88
N VAL A 547 -18.64 16.94 5.64
CA VAL A 547 -17.65 17.91 5.17
C VAL A 547 -18.35 19.21 4.76
N ASP A 548 -18.14 20.30 5.51
CA ASP A 548 -18.72 21.61 5.18
C ASP A 548 -17.88 22.35 4.12
N LEU A 549 -18.53 23.09 3.22
CA LEU A 549 -17.86 24.02 2.31
C LEU A 549 -17.74 25.41 2.93
N ILE A 550 -16.55 26.00 2.88
CA ILE A 550 -16.27 27.35 3.35
C ILE A 550 -16.03 28.24 2.14
N VAL A 551 -16.88 29.26 1.96
CA VAL A 551 -16.78 30.23 0.87
C VAL A 551 -16.29 31.56 1.42
N SER A 552 -15.14 32.04 0.96
CA SER A 552 -14.44 33.20 1.53
C SER A 552 -14.07 34.24 0.47
N SER A 553 -14.14 35.53 0.80
CA SER A 553 -14.03 36.63 -0.17
C SER A 553 -13.63 37.96 0.50
N ALA A 554 -13.44 39.02 -0.28
CA ALA A 554 -13.31 40.39 0.25
C ALA A 554 -14.51 40.86 1.11
N ARG A 555 -15.69 40.24 0.95
CA ARG A 555 -16.93 40.58 1.67
C ARG A 555 -17.12 39.79 2.97
N GLY A 556 -16.16 38.94 3.34
CA GLY A 556 -16.23 38.02 4.47
C GLY A 556 -16.36 36.57 4.01
N TRP A 557 -16.81 35.69 4.90
CA TRP A 557 -16.84 34.24 4.70
C TRP A 557 -18.14 33.61 5.22
N MET A 558 -18.48 32.43 4.71
CA MET A 558 -19.62 31.64 5.16
C MET A 558 -19.34 30.15 5.11
N VAL A 559 -20.05 29.40 5.95
CA VAL A 559 -20.02 27.92 6.02
C VAL A 559 -21.34 27.39 5.46
N VAL A 560 -21.22 26.51 4.47
CA VAL A 560 -22.32 25.89 3.73
C VAL A 560 -22.22 24.38 3.89
N GLY A 561 -23.11 23.79 4.68
CA GLY A 561 -23.24 22.35 4.79
C GLY A 561 -24.08 21.82 3.62
N ILE A 562 -23.71 20.68 3.06
CA ILE A 562 -24.49 19.98 2.04
C ILE A 562 -25.09 18.73 2.68
N ASP A 563 -26.43 18.65 2.73
CA ASP A 563 -27.15 17.47 3.19
C ASP A 563 -28.06 16.99 2.06
N SER A 564 -27.96 15.71 1.69
CA SER A 564 -28.83 15.07 0.69
C SER A 564 -28.84 15.82 -0.66
N GLY A 565 -27.69 16.37 -1.06
CA GLY A 565 -27.53 17.19 -2.27
C GLY A 565 -28.09 18.62 -2.20
N ALA A 566 -28.50 19.10 -1.02
CA ALA A 566 -29.02 20.45 -0.83
C ALA A 566 -28.10 21.30 0.06
N ALA A 567 -27.72 22.49 -0.41
CA ALA A 567 -26.91 23.42 0.35
C ALA A 567 -27.71 24.16 1.44
N THR A 568 -27.13 24.24 2.63
CA THR A 568 -27.69 24.94 3.80
C THR A 568 -26.67 25.90 4.38
N LEU A 569 -27.09 27.13 4.71
CA LEU A 569 -26.22 28.13 5.32
C LEU A 569 -26.11 27.84 6.83
N LEU A 570 -24.94 27.40 7.28
CA LEU A 570 -24.68 27.10 8.69
C LEU A 570 -24.17 28.33 9.46
N HIS A 571 -23.32 29.14 8.83
CA HIS A 571 -22.76 30.36 9.43
C HIS A 571 -22.38 31.38 8.36
N SER A 572 -22.41 32.68 8.68
CA SER A 572 -21.94 33.74 7.78
C SER A 572 -21.43 34.94 8.55
N ILE A 573 -20.22 35.38 8.21
CA ILE A 573 -19.60 36.61 8.71
C ILE A 573 -19.41 37.57 7.54
N ALA A 574 -20.01 38.75 7.64
CA ALA A 574 -19.73 39.86 6.74
C ALA A 574 -18.47 40.61 7.18
N ALA A 575 -17.65 41.05 6.22
CA ALA A 575 -16.52 41.93 6.48
C ALA A 575 -17.01 43.28 7.06
N PRO A 576 -16.37 43.81 8.13
CA PRO A 576 -16.73 45.13 8.68
C PRO A 576 -16.53 46.24 7.65
N PRO A 577 -17.37 47.31 7.62
CA PRO A 577 -17.17 48.45 6.72
C PRO A 577 -15.78 49.11 6.83
N GLU A 578 -15.18 49.05 8.01
CA GLU A 578 -13.85 49.56 8.36
C GLU A 578 -12.68 48.59 8.09
N ALA A 579 -12.95 47.33 7.72
CA ALA A 579 -11.93 46.29 7.54
C ALA A 579 -12.18 45.44 6.29
N THR A 580 -11.31 45.55 5.28
CA THR A 580 -11.36 44.70 4.09
C THR A 580 -10.82 43.31 4.41
N HIS A 581 -11.66 42.28 4.33
CA HIS A 581 -11.24 40.88 4.45
C HIS A 581 -10.35 40.47 3.25
N ARG A 582 -9.41 39.53 3.44
CA ARG A 582 -8.37 39.20 2.44
C ARG A 582 -8.22 37.71 2.17
N THR A 583 -8.11 36.91 3.22
CA THR A 583 -7.99 35.44 3.15
C THR A 583 -8.44 34.86 4.47
N SER A 584 -8.88 33.60 4.46
CA SER A 584 -9.24 32.86 5.67
C SER A 584 -8.71 31.44 5.62
N LEU A 585 -8.12 30.97 6.71
CA LEU A 585 -7.57 29.63 6.87
C LEU A 585 -8.31 28.89 7.99
N PRO A 586 -8.96 27.74 7.72
CA PRO A 586 -9.38 26.82 8.76
C PRO A 586 -8.14 26.17 9.36
N LEU A 587 -7.97 26.35 10.67
CA LEU A 587 -6.76 26.02 11.41
C LEU A 587 -7.01 24.83 12.34
N THR A 588 -6.41 23.69 12.02
CA THR A 588 -6.44 22.49 12.85
C THR A 588 -5.27 22.50 13.83
N GLY A 589 -5.57 22.56 15.12
CA GLY A 589 -4.59 22.42 16.19
C GLY A 589 -5.11 23.00 17.51
N VAL A 590 -4.57 22.53 18.63
CA VAL A 590 -4.87 22.95 20.02
C VAL A 590 -6.31 22.69 20.53
N SER A 591 -7.30 22.38 19.67
CA SER A 591 -8.71 22.24 20.08
C SER A 591 -9.32 20.86 19.81
N THR A 592 -9.94 20.28 20.84
CA THR A 592 -10.77 19.07 20.76
C THR A 592 -12.16 19.32 20.17
N SER A 593 -12.50 20.58 19.91
CA SER A 593 -13.76 21.05 19.32
C SER A 593 -13.61 21.47 17.85
N GLY A 594 -12.55 20.98 17.18
CA GLY A 594 -12.34 21.12 15.74
C GLY A 594 -11.66 22.43 15.30
N PRO A 595 -11.63 22.69 13.98
CA PRO A 595 -10.84 23.78 13.40
C PRO A 595 -11.30 25.17 13.83
N SER A 596 -10.35 26.03 14.19
CA SER A 596 -10.61 27.48 14.31
C SER A 596 -10.72 28.11 12.92
N MET A 597 -11.38 29.26 12.77
CA MET A 597 -11.29 30.06 11.53
C MET A 597 -10.38 31.26 11.79
N LEU A 598 -9.21 31.28 11.16
CA LEU A 598 -8.32 32.43 11.16
C LEU A 598 -8.64 33.32 9.96
N THR A 599 -8.78 34.63 10.18
CA THR A 599 -9.03 35.61 9.11
C THR A 599 -7.98 36.71 9.08
N LEU A 600 -7.50 37.03 7.87
CA LEU A 600 -6.66 38.19 7.64
C LEU A 600 -7.47 39.32 7.00
N SER A 601 -7.28 40.52 7.53
CA SER A 601 -7.96 41.73 7.09
C SER A 601 -7.00 42.93 7.02
N SER A 602 -7.47 44.05 6.48
CA SER A 602 -6.71 45.32 6.51
C SER A 602 -6.44 45.88 7.92
N VAL A 603 -7.00 45.30 8.98
CA VAL A 603 -6.75 45.68 10.38
C VAL A 603 -5.99 44.60 11.18
N GLY A 604 -5.54 43.53 10.52
CA GLY A 604 -4.74 42.45 11.12
C GLY A 604 -5.42 41.08 11.09
N LEU A 605 -4.84 40.14 11.84
CA LEU A 605 -5.32 38.77 12.02
C LEU A 605 -6.36 38.68 13.14
N THR A 606 -7.46 37.99 12.89
CA THR A 606 -8.54 37.72 13.86
C THR A 606 -8.82 36.23 13.90
N MET A 607 -8.75 35.66 15.10
CA MET A 607 -9.13 34.26 15.34
C MET A 607 -10.60 34.17 15.71
N TRP A 608 -11.30 33.22 15.11
CA TRP A 608 -12.64 32.76 15.49
C TRP A 608 -12.49 31.36 16.09
N PRO A 609 -12.39 31.23 17.43
CA PRO A 609 -12.24 29.93 18.06
C PRO A 609 -13.52 29.09 17.90
N PRO A 610 -13.43 27.75 18.01
CA PRO A 610 -14.59 26.87 18.06
C PRO A 610 -15.59 27.32 19.13
N GLY A 611 -16.86 27.43 18.73
CA GLY A 611 -17.95 27.78 19.61
C GLY A 611 -18.54 26.56 20.32
N PRO A 612 -19.35 26.78 21.38
CA PRO A 612 -19.99 25.70 22.13
C PRO A 612 -21.11 24.97 21.35
N GLY A 613 -21.44 25.42 20.14
CA GLY A 613 -22.40 24.77 19.24
C GLY A 613 -21.85 23.59 18.44
N ARG A 614 -20.61 23.15 18.68
CA ARG A 614 -19.96 22.05 17.94
C ARG A 614 -19.87 20.76 18.72
N TYR A 615 -19.93 19.64 18.01
CA TYR A 615 -19.53 18.35 18.57
C TYR A 615 -18.00 18.24 18.72
N PRO A 616 -17.49 17.25 19.49
CA PRO A 616 -16.06 16.93 19.57
C PRO A 616 -15.52 16.34 18.27
N PHE A 617 -14.22 16.55 18.04
CA PHE A 617 -13.50 16.10 16.84
C PHE A 617 -12.46 15.04 17.17
N LEU A 618 -12.28 14.13 16.23
CA LEU A 618 -11.08 13.33 16.05
C LEU A 618 -10.09 14.13 15.21
N THR A 619 -8.81 14.13 15.60
CA THR A 619 -7.73 14.82 14.89
C THR A 619 -6.59 13.84 14.62
N MET A 620 -6.08 13.78 13.39
CA MET A 620 -5.10 12.79 12.94
C MET A 620 -3.97 13.45 12.15
N SER A 621 -2.72 13.08 12.46
CA SER A 621 -1.52 13.38 11.66
C SER A 621 -1.04 12.08 11.02
N LEU A 622 -0.56 12.15 9.78
CA LEU A 622 -0.14 10.99 8.99
C LEU A 622 1.35 11.10 8.66
N SER A 623 2.04 9.97 8.58
CA SER A 623 3.42 9.92 8.10
C SER A 623 3.76 8.55 7.51
N GLY A 624 4.40 8.51 6.33
CA GLY A 624 4.99 7.28 5.77
C GLY A 624 6.18 6.74 6.59
N LYS A 625 6.72 7.57 7.49
CA LYS A 625 7.94 7.28 8.27
C LYS A 625 7.63 6.71 9.65
N GLN A 626 8.15 5.51 9.94
CA GLN A 626 8.04 4.90 11.27
C GLN A 626 9.35 4.97 12.08
N ASP A 627 10.51 4.91 11.42
CA ASP A 627 11.84 4.86 12.03
C ASP A 627 12.87 5.44 11.03
N ASP A 628 13.77 6.31 11.49
CA ASP A 628 14.85 6.89 10.67
C ASP A 628 15.81 5.83 10.10
N ALA A 629 15.86 4.63 10.68
CA ALA A 629 16.69 3.52 10.24
C ALA A 629 16.07 2.65 9.12
N GLN A 630 14.84 2.96 8.68
CA GLN A 630 14.12 2.21 7.65
C GLN A 630 13.96 3.05 6.38
N SER A 631 14.41 2.51 5.25
CA SER A 631 14.13 3.08 3.92
C SER A 631 12.62 3.02 3.64
N MET A 632 12.08 4.09 3.05
CA MET A 632 10.63 4.31 2.96
C MET A 632 10.03 3.94 1.60
N ARG A 633 8.69 3.90 1.54
CA ARG A 633 7.89 3.65 0.32
C ARG A 633 6.89 4.79 0.03
N SER A 634 6.26 5.36 1.08
CA SER A 634 5.46 6.59 0.99
C SER A 634 6.22 7.80 1.52
N ASN A 635 5.90 9.00 1.04
CA ASN A 635 6.49 10.25 1.52
C ASN A 635 6.27 10.47 3.03
N ALA A 636 7.26 11.06 3.71
CA ALA A 636 7.25 11.28 5.16
C ALA A 636 6.08 12.17 5.62
N SER A 637 5.57 13.03 4.74
CA SER A 637 4.45 13.94 5.02
C SER A 637 3.07 13.27 4.92
N GLY A 638 2.99 12.03 4.43
CA GLY A 638 1.75 11.29 4.20
C GLY A 638 0.81 11.94 3.17
N VAL A 639 1.30 12.82 2.31
CA VAL A 639 0.50 13.54 1.31
C VAL A 639 -0.05 12.55 0.30
N GLY A 640 -1.33 12.70 -0.07
CA GLY A 640 -2.06 11.81 -0.98
C GLY A 640 -2.84 10.67 -0.31
N THR A 641 -2.55 10.37 0.97
CA THR A 641 -3.25 9.33 1.75
C THR A 641 -4.77 9.59 1.82
N GLN A 642 -5.59 8.57 1.58
CA GLN A 642 -7.06 8.62 1.69
C GLN A 642 -7.57 7.91 2.94
N LEU A 643 -8.69 8.37 3.52
CA LEU A 643 -9.21 7.83 4.78
C LEU A 643 -10.74 7.73 4.77
N ALA A 644 -11.25 6.65 5.36
CA ALA A 644 -12.67 6.43 5.62
C ALA A 644 -12.93 6.19 7.12
N VAL A 645 -13.62 7.12 7.77
CA VAL A 645 -13.88 7.11 9.22
C VAL A 645 -15.31 6.66 9.47
N ARG A 646 -15.51 5.57 10.24
CA ARG A 646 -16.85 5.09 10.63
C ARG A 646 -17.20 5.51 12.06
N THR A 647 -18.44 5.92 12.27
CA THR A 647 -19.03 6.07 13.62
C THR A 647 -20.53 5.79 13.60
N GLY A 648 -20.96 4.69 14.23
CA GLY A 648 -22.35 4.25 14.22
C GLY A 648 -22.77 3.90 12.80
N SER A 649 -23.80 4.55 12.27
CA SER A 649 -24.23 4.39 10.87
C SER A 649 -23.53 5.35 9.89
N ARG A 650 -22.71 6.30 10.39
CA ARG A 650 -22.08 7.35 9.57
C ARG A 650 -20.72 6.93 9.03
N TRP A 651 -20.42 7.48 7.86
CA TRP A 651 -19.10 7.53 7.25
C TRP A 651 -18.70 8.97 7.00
N SER A 652 -17.40 9.23 7.04
CA SER A 652 -16.77 10.48 6.62
C SER A 652 -15.54 10.11 5.79
N LEU A 653 -15.41 10.68 4.59
CA LEU A 653 -14.28 10.45 3.69
C LEU A 653 -13.36 11.68 3.68
N LEU A 654 -12.06 11.43 3.74
CA LEU A 654 -11.01 12.46 3.84
C LEU A 654 -9.85 12.11 2.91
N GLN A 655 -9.10 13.12 2.49
CA GLN A 655 -7.88 12.97 1.70
C GLN A 655 -6.81 13.94 2.22
N ASN A 656 -5.56 13.50 2.27
CA ASN A 656 -4.41 14.31 2.72
C ASN A 656 -3.75 15.07 1.55
N TYR A 657 -4.58 15.64 0.67
CA TYR A 657 -4.21 16.67 -0.29
C TYR A 657 -4.62 18.05 0.23
N ARG A 658 -4.20 19.13 -0.44
CA ARG A 658 -4.66 20.50 -0.12
C ARG A 658 -6.18 20.63 -0.23
N ASN A 659 -6.86 20.83 0.89
CA ASN A 659 -8.32 20.99 0.95
C ASN A 659 -8.80 22.45 0.82
N HIS A 660 -8.04 23.30 0.11
CA HIS A 660 -8.41 24.68 -0.18
C HIS A 660 -7.96 25.18 -1.56
N SER A 661 -8.72 26.16 -2.06
CA SER A 661 -8.45 26.88 -3.31
C SER A 661 -7.63 28.16 -3.11
N GLY A 662 -7.19 28.45 -1.87
CA GLY A 662 -6.28 29.56 -1.58
C GLY A 662 -4.85 29.27 -2.06
N PRO A 663 -4.04 30.30 -2.34
CA PRO A 663 -2.66 30.10 -2.75
C PRO A 663 -1.81 29.53 -1.60
N GLY A 664 -1.04 28.48 -1.89
CA GLY A 664 -0.18 27.78 -0.94
C GLY A 664 -0.70 26.39 -0.56
N GLN A 665 0.05 25.70 0.29
CA GLN A 665 -0.29 24.40 0.85
C GLN A 665 0.14 24.38 2.31
N SER A 666 -0.82 24.14 3.22
CA SER A 666 -0.56 23.95 4.65
C SER A 666 -0.22 22.49 4.93
N GLN A 667 0.63 22.23 5.92
CA GLN A 667 0.82 20.90 6.49
C GLN A 667 0.27 20.92 7.91
N GLN A 668 -1.00 20.50 8.06
CA GLN A 668 -1.71 20.50 9.33
C GLN A 668 -2.49 19.19 9.52
N PRO A 669 -2.80 18.78 10.75
CA PRO A 669 -3.58 17.56 10.98
C PRO A 669 -4.96 17.61 10.33
N LEU A 670 -5.47 16.45 9.93
CA LEU A 670 -6.84 16.26 9.50
C LEU A 670 -7.77 16.27 10.71
N ALA A 671 -8.97 16.84 10.58
CA ALA A 671 -9.98 16.87 11.65
C ALA A 671 -11.36 16.46 11.12
N VAL A 672 -12.04 15.60 11.87
CA VAL A 672 -13.39 15.11 11.54
C VAL A 672 -14.22 14.96 12.80
N GLY A 673 -15.48 15.39 12.76
CA GLY A 673 -16.40 15.28 13.86
C GLY A 673 -17.03 13.90 13.95
N LEU A 674 -17.24 13.42 15.18
CA LEU A 674 -17.88 12.11 15.40
C LEU A 674 -19.34 12.25 15.87
N LYS A 675 -19.97 13.42 15.66
CA LYS A 675 -21.35 13.75 16.08
C LYS A 675 -21.62 13.46 17.56
N GLY A 676 -20.60 13.67 18.41
CA GLY A 676 -20.69 13.46 19.86
C GLY A 676 -20.21 12.09 20.37
N ALA A 677 -19.84 11.15 19.49
CA ALA A 677 -19.13 9.96 19.92
C ALA A 677 -17.71 10.30 20.42
N ARG A 678 -17.15 9.45 21.28
CA ARG A 678 -15.81 9.68 21.88
C ARG A 678 -14.66 9.11 21.07
N ARG A 679 -14.95 8.18 20.17
CA ARG A 679 -14.01 7.44 19.33
C ARG A 679 -14.71 7.02 18.05
N ALA A 680 -13.95 6.82 16.98
CA ALA A 680 -14.44 6.13 15.80
C ALA A 680 -14.65 4.64 16.12
N ASP A 681 -15.54 3.96 15.36
CA ASP A 681 -15.59 2.50 15.38
C ASP A 681 -14.29 1.94 14.78
N PHE A 682 -13.89 2.51 13.63
CA PHE A 682 -12.57 2.37 13.01
C PHE A 682 -12.31 3.48 11.99
N VAL A 683 -11.05 3.61 11.56
CA VAL A 683 -10.58 4.43 10.44
C VAL A 683 -9.85 3.52 9.45
N ALA A 684 -10.33 3.40 8.22
CA ALA A 684 -9.60 2.75 7.13
C ALA A 684 -8.73 3.79 6.40
N ILE A 685 -7.57 3.37 5.92
CA ILE A 685 -6.51 4.22 5.36
C ILE A 685 -5.92 3.52 4.12
N ASP A 686 -5.78 4.27 3.03
CA ASP A 686 -5.11 3.88 1.78
C ASP A 686 -3.93 4.84 1.57
N TRP A 687 -2.70 4.32 1.71
CA TRP A 687 -1.46 5.10 1.62
C TRP A 687 -1.03 5.32 0.16
N SER A 688 -0.20 6.34 -0.09
CA SER A 688 0.20 6.72 -1.46
C SER A 688 0.99 5.63 -2.21
N ASP A 689 1.65 4.70 -1.51
CA ASP A 689 2.32 3.54 -2.11
C ASP A 689 1.40 2.32 -2.35
N GLY A 690 0.14 2.39 -1.93
CA GLY A 690 -0.86 1.32 -2.03
C GLY A 690 -0.98 0.38 -0.83
N VAL A 691 -0.33 0.67 0.30
CA VAL A 691 -0.53 -0.07 1.56
C VAL A 691 -1.90 0.22 2.18
N PHE A 692 -2.62 -0.84 2.55
CA PHE A 692 -3.89 -0.78 3.28
C PHE A 692 -3.71 -0.94 4.79
N GLN A 693 -4.30 -0.01 5.55
CA GLN A 693 -4.23 0.01 7.00
C GLN A 693 -5.61 0.33 7.60
N SER A 694 -5.93 -0.25 8.75
CA SER A 694 -7.13 0.08 9.52
C SER A 694 -6.77 0.33 10.96
N GLU A 695 -7.33 1.39 11.55
CA GLU A 695 -7.10 1.77 12.94
C GLU A 695 -8.40 1.67 13.75
N ILE A 696 -8.32 1.03 14.93
CA ILE A 696 -9.43 0.90 15.88
C ILE A 696 -9.09 1.64 17.17
N ASN A 697 -10.11 1.98 17.98
CA ASN A 697 -9.95 2.77 19.20
C ASN A 697 -9.33 4.17 18.97
N VAL A 698 -9.55 4.76 17.79
CA VAL A 698 -9.08 6.11 17.47
C VAL A 698 -9.97 7.14 18.19
N GLU A 699 -9.47 7.69 19.30
CA GLU A 699 -10.26 8.54 20.21
C GLU A 699 -10.18 10.04 19.88
N THR A 700 -11.28 10.74 20.12
CA THR A 700 -11.34 12.21 20.17
C THR A 700 -10.54 12.75 21.35
N GLY A 701 -10.10 14.01 21.27
CA GLY A 701 -9.53 14.73 22.41
C GLY A 701 -8.01 14.91 22.42
N GLN A 702 -7.29 14.30 21.48
CA GLN A 702 -5.88 14.52 21.20
C GLN A 702 -5.61 14.40 19.69
N VAL A 703 -4.45 14.89 19.24
CA VAL A 703 -3.94 14.58 17.89
C VAL A 703 -3.35 13.18 17.92
N GLN A 704 -3.84 12.29 17.07
CA GLN A 704 -3.33 10.93 16.92
C GLN A 704 -2.32 10.92 15.77
N LEU A 705 -1.06 10.55 16.03
CA LEU A 705 -0.11 10.24 14.96
C LEU A 705 -0.38 8.80 14.48
N ILE A 706 -0.62 8.64 13.19
CA ILE A 706 -0.74 7.35 12.52
C ILE A 706 0.41 7.24 11.53
N THR A 707 1.29 6.26 11.75
CA THR A 707 2.39 5.93 10.84
C THR A 707 1.98 4.79 9.92
N GLU A 708 2.47 4.80 8.69
CA GLU A 708 2.36 3.66 7.79
C GLU A 708 2.94 2.40 8.44
N THR A 709 2.21 1.29 8.35
CA THR A 709 2.74 -0.02 8.73
C THR A 709 3.58 -0.54 7.57
N GLN A 710 4.91 -0.42 7.68
CA GLN A 710 5.85 -0.91 6.67
C GLN A 710 5.63 -2.41 6.40
N ARG A 711 5.00 -2.71 5.26
CA ARG A 711 4.72 -4.06 4.77
C ARG A 711 5.51 -4.26 3.48
N GLN A 712 6.33 -5.30 3.45
CA GLN A 712 6.82 -5.81 2.17
C GLN A 712 5.62 -6.34 1.39
N LEU A 713 5.37 -5.82 0.19
CA LEU A 713 4.28 -6.25 -0.67
C LEU A 713 4.68 -7.43 -1.57
N SER A 714 5.96 -7.53 -1.93
CA SER A 714 6.50 -8.53 -2.85
C SER A 714 7.74 -9.26 -2.30
N SER A 715 7.78 -10.58 -2.47
CA SER A 715 8.99 -11.41 -2.41
C SER A 715 8.74 -12.73 -3.13
N CYS A 716 9.78 -13.25 -3.79
CA CYS A 716 9.80 -14.54 -4.47
C CYS A 716 9.18 -15.70 -3.63
N PRO A 717 8.58 -16.72 -4.27
CA PRO A 717 7.93 -17.84 -3.58
C PRO A 717 8.86 -18.58 -2.61
N VAL A 718 8.29 -19.13 -1.54
CA VAL A 718 9.04 -19.78 -0.46
C VAL A 718 8.95 -21.30 -0.53
N LEU A 719 10.06 -21.96 -0.20
CA LEU A 719 10.20 -23.40 -0.23
C LEU A 719 10.18 -23.99 1.20
N PHE A 720 9.40 -25.05 1.41
CA PHE A 720 9.40 -25.84 2.65
C PHE A 720 9.64 -27.32 2.35
N ALA A 721 10.33 -28.01 3.28
CA ALA A 721 10.64 -29.44 3.17
C ALA A 721 10.26 -30.17 4.47
N TRP A 722 9.75 -31.40 4.36
CA TRP A 722 9.48 -32.22 5.54
C TRP A 722 10.79 -32.69 6.19
N ASN A 723 11.09 -32.21 7.39
CA ASN A 723 12.35 -32.47 8.09
C ASN A 723 12.35 -33.74 8.96
N GLY A 724 11.22 -34.46 9.04
CA GLY A 724 11.02 -35.61 9.93
C GLY A 724 9.98 -35.35 11.03
N GLU A 725 9.79 -34.10 11.43
CA GLU A 725 8.90 -33.66 12.52
C GLU A 725 7.88 -32.62 12.04
N GLU A 726 8.29 -31.69 11.16
CA GLU A 726 7.48 -30.59 10.61
C GLU A 726 7.93 -30.21 9.19
N TYR A 727 7.24 -29.25 8.56
CA TYR A 727 7.71 -28.63 7.32
C TYR A 727 8.60 -27.43 7.67
N ALA A 728 9.91 -27.61 7.54
CA ALA A 728 10.87 -26.55 7.83
C ALA A 728 11.04 -25.64 6.60
N PHE A 729 11.15 -24.34 6.86
CA PHE A 729 11.53 -23.34 5.84
C PHE A 729 12.93 -23.64 5.29
N VAL A 730 13.06 -23.61 3.97
CA VAL A 730 14.32 -23.86 3.26
C VAL A 730 15.00 -22.55 2.88
N SER A 731 14.32 -21.76 2.05
CA SER A 731 14.71 -20.46 1.51
C SER A 731 13.57 -19.94 0.62
N ASP A 732 13.75 -18.81 -0.05
CA ASP A 732 12.95 -18.45 -1.23
C ASP A 732 13.38 -19.25 -2.48
N PHE A 733 12.73 -18.99 -3.60
CA PHE A 733 12.81 -19.79 -4.83
C PHE A 733 12.35 -18.94 -6.04
N LEU A 734 12.84 -19.23 -7.24
CA LEU A 734 12.45 -18.56 -8.50
C LEU A 734 12.74 -17.05 -8.61
N GLY A 735 13.47 -16.44 -7.69
CA GLY A 735 13.91 -15.04 -7.82
C GLY A 735 14.80 -14.77 -9.04
N VAL A 736 15.35 -15.81 -9.68
CA VAL A 736 16.09 -15.70 -10.95
C VAL A 736 15.17 -15.75 -12.19
N GLY A 737 13.89 -16.06 -11.99
CA GLY A 737 12.84 -16.19 -13.00
C GLY A 737 11.82 -15.06 -12.99
N GLY A 738 12.10 -13.94 -12.31
CA GLY A 738 11.20 -12.79 -12.20
C GLY A 738 10.74 -12.22 -13.55
N LEU A 739 9.44 -12.20 -13.78
CA LEU A 739 8.79 -11.59 -14.94
C LEU A 739 8.57 -10.11 -14.71
N GLY A 740 8.84 -9.27 -15.71
CA GLY A 740 8.44 -7.86 -15.66
C GLY A 740 9.16 -6.99 -14.64
N PHE A 741 10.12 -7.53 -13.88
CA PHE A 741 10.94 -6.77 -12.93
C PHE A 741 11.70 -5.63 -13.63
N ALA A 742 11.45 -4.39 -13.21
CA ALA A 742 12.02 -3.19 -13.83
C ALA A 742 13.47 -2.99 -13.41
N ILE A 743 14.32 -2.68 -14.39
CA ILE A 743 15.74 -2.37 -14.22
C ILE A 743 16.12 -0.99 -14.79
N GLY A 744 15.14 -0.28 -15.36
CA GLY A 744 15.24 1.06 -15.92
C GLY A 744 13.94 1.44 -16.67
N PRO A 745 13.81 2.67 -17.18
CA PRO A 745 12.58 3.13 -17.83
C PRO A 745 12.22 2.32 -19.08
N GLY A 746 11.15 1.54 -19.00
CA GLY A 746 10.76 0.60 -20.06
C GLY A 746 11.73 -0.56 -20.29
N GLU A 747 12.75 -0.71 -19.43
CA GLU A 747 13.73 -1.80 -19.45
C GLU A 747 13.44 -2.79 -18.32
N TYR A 748 13.30 -4.05 -18.69
CA TYR A 748 12.89 -5.12 -17.80
C TYR A 748 13.87 -6.28 -17.87
N SER A 749 14.14 -6.93 -16.75
CA SER A 749 15.08 -8.04 -16.69
C SER A 749 14.62 -9.22 -17.57
N THR A 750 15.57 -10.02 -18.06
CA THR A 750 15.26 -11.25 -18.81
C THR A 750 15.16 -12.41 -17.81
N PRO A 751 14.00 -13.04 -17.63
CA PRO A 751 13.83 -14.14 -16.67
C PRO A 751 14.63 -15.37 -17.11
N ARG A 752 15.31 -16.01 -16.16
CA ARG A 752 15.89 -17.35 -16.35
C ARG A 752 14.96 -18.38 -15.69
N PRO A 753 14.17 -19.15 -16.46
CA PRO A 753 13.16 -20.03 -15.87
C PRO A 753 13.72 -21.19 -15.05
N ARG A 754 14.97 -21.58 -15.31
CA ARG A 754 15.55 -22.76 -14.69
C ARG A 754 16.36 -22.37 -13.47
N GLU A 755 15.94 -22.87 -12.31
CA GLU A 755 16.65 -22.76 -11.04
C GLU A 755 16.83 -24.16 -10.44
N ASN A 756 18.07 -24.51 -10.06
CA ASN A 756 18.35 -25.77 -9.38
C ASN A 756 18.73 -25.50 -7.92
N PHE A 757 17.85 -25.84 -6.97
CA PHE A 757 18.06 -25.54 -5.55
C PHE A 757 18.68 -26.74 -4.80
N LEU A 758 19.87 -26.55 -4.20
CA LEU A 758 20.50 -27.54 -3.31
C LEU A 758 19.92 -27.42 -1.90
N LEU A 759 19.12 -28.41 -1.48
CA LEU A 759 18.51 -28.40 -0.15
C LEU A 759 19.58 -28.52 0.96
N PRO A 760 19.43 -27.80 2.10
CA PRO A 760 20.28 -27.96 3.27
C PRO A 760 20.31 -29.39 3.80
N ASP A 761 21.47 -29.79 4.36
CA ASP A 761 21.67 -31.14 4.89
C ASP A 761 20.66 -31.51 5.98
N GLY A 762 19.99 -32.65 5.82
CA GLY A 762 19.05 -33.19 6.81
C GLY A 762 17.64 -32.59 6.77
N LEU A 763 17.40 -31.56 5.94
CA LEU A 763 16.13 -30.84 5.89
C LEU A 763 15.00 -31.59 5.16
N LEU A 764 15.33 -32.58 4.32
CA LEU A 764 14.37 -33.44 3.63
C LEU A 764 14.49 -34.89 4.11
N GLN A 765 13.44 -35.39 4.73
CA GLN A 765 13.30 -36.76 5.21
C GLN A 765 12.04 -37.43 4.65
N ALA A 766 11.99 -38.76 4.72
CA ALA A 766 10.86 -39.52 4.22
C ALA A 766 9.65 -39.48 5.17
N LYS A 767 8.45 -39.33 4.63
CA LYS A 767 7.16 -39.39 5.32
C LYS A 767 6.23 -40.28 4.52
N ASN A 768 5.67 -41.31 5.14
CA ASN A 768 4.78 -42.28 4.49
C ASN A 768 5.32 -42.83 3.14
N ASP A 769 6.62 -43.18 3.10
CA ASP A 769 7.35 -43.62 1.90
C ASP A 769 7.41 -42.60 0.74
N ARG A 770 7.22 -41.31 1.04
CA ARG A 770 7.40 -40.15 0.14
C ARG A 770 8.46 -39.19 0.64
N TYR A 771 9.08 -38.43 -0.27
CA TYR A 771 9.66 -37.12 0.05
C TYR A 771 8.62 -36.04 -0.29
N GLU A 772 8.41 -35.09 0.62
CA GLU A 772 7.42 -34.02 0.49
C GLU A 772 8.11 -32.64 0.46
N ILE A 773 7.87 -31.86 -0.58
CA ILE A 773 8.33 -30.47 -0.75
C ILE A 773 7.11 -29.59 -1.06
N LYS A 774 7.11 -28.36 -0.58
CA LYS A 774 6.05 -27.37 -0.79
C LYS A 774 6.65 -26.08 -1.34
N ILE A 775 5.97 -25.50 -2.32
CA ILE A 775 6.27 -24.17 -2.86
C ILE A 775 5.03 -23.33 -2.55
N GLY A 776 5.16 -22.35 -1.66
CA GLY A 776 4.07 -21.45 -1.26
C GLY A 776 4.33 -20.02 -1.71
N GLU A 777 3.28 -19.27 -2.04
CA GLU A 777 3.37 -17.84 -2.33
C GLU A 777 2.91 -16.99 -1.14
N PRO A 778 3.80 -16.25 -0.45
CA PRO A 778 3.47 -15.57 0.80
C PRO A 778 3.17 -14.06 0.64
N MET A 779 3.14 -13.53 -0.58
CA MET A 779 3.15 -12.08 -0.85
C MET A 779 2.17 -11.73 -2.00
N GLU A 780 2.12 -10.47 -2.44
CA GLU A 780 1.40 -10.05 -3.65
C GLU A 780 2.15 -10.48 -4.92
N GLU A 781 2.33 -11.80 -5.08
CA GLU A 781 3.09 -12.44 -6.15
C GLU A 781 2.41 -13.69 -6.69
N ASN A 782 2.80 -14.06 -7.91
CA ASN A 782 2.43 -15.32 -8.55
C ASN A 782 3.66 -16.14 -8.92
N ALA A 783 3.65 -17.43 -8.57
CA ALA A 783 4.61 -18.41 -9.06
C ALA A 783 4.01 -19.24 -10.20
N TYR A 784 4.82 -19.47 -11.22
CA TYR A 784 4.45 -20.18 -12.45
C TYR A 784 5.37 -21.39 -12.60
N ILE A 785 4.93 -22.59 -12.25
CA ILE A 785 5.75 -23.82 -12.28
C ILE A 785 5.44 -24.66 -13.53
N ASP A 786 6.39 -24.82 -14.44
CA ASP A 786 6.29 -25.66 -15.65
C ASP A 786 6.76 -27.10 -15.38
N ALA A 787 7.85 -27.26 -14.61
CA ALA A 787 8.33 -28.57 -14.23
C ALA A 787 9.10 -28.56 -12.91
N ALA A 788 8.99 -29.64 -12.15
CA ALA A 788 9.83 -29.93 -10.99
C ALA A 788 10.29 -31.39 -11.00
N ARG A 789 11.50 -31.67 -10.50
CA ARG A 789 11.98 -33.03 -10.23
C ARG A 789 13.01 -33.04 -9.11
N LEU A 790 13.05 -34.11 -8.33
CA LEU A 790 13.98 -34.25 -7.23
C LEU A 790 15.18 -35.10 -7.66
N ALA A 791 16.33 -34.47 -7.83
CA ALA A 791 17.59 -35.14 -8.11
C ALA A 791 18.29 -35.53 -6.80
N VAL A 792 18.49 -36.82 -6.61
CA VAL A 792 19.15 -37.40 -5.43
C VAL A 792 20.56 -37.82 -5.82
N TYR A 793 21.54 -37.28 -5.12
CA TYR A 793 22.96 -37.57 -5.33
C TYR A 793 23.52 -38.27 -4.10
N ASP A 794 23.88 -39.55 -4.22
CA ASP A 794 24.70 -40.21 -3.20
C ASP A 794 26.19 -40.04 -3.55
N VAL A 795 26.93 -39.47 -2.59
CA VAL A 795 28.32 -39.02 -2.74
C VAL A 795 29.23 -39.77 -1.73
N PRO A 796 30.40 -40.30 -2.14
CA PRO A 796 31.28 -41.06 -1.26
C PRO A 796 31.81 -40.26 -0.05
N PRO A 797 32.12 -40.92 1.08
CA PRO A 797 32.68 -40.25 2.25
C PRO A 797 33.96 -39.47 1.92
N GLY A 798 34.03 -38.24 2.45
CA GLY A 798 35.13 -37.30 2.23
C GLY A 798 34.98 -36.40 0.99
N TRP A 799 33.95 -36.61 0.16
CA TRP A 799 33.56 -35.68 -0.90
C TRP A 799 32.39 -34.78 -0.46
N GLN A 800 32.32 -33.62 -1.08
CA GLN A 800 31.24 -32.63 -0.94
C GLN A 800 30.70 -32.24 -2.32
N MET A 801 29.50 -31.68 -2.35
CA MET A 801 28.82 -31.20 -3.56
C MET A 801 28.49 -29.71 -3.45
N LEU A 802 28.52 -29.02 -4.59
CA LEU A 802 27.98 -27.68 -4.80
C LEU A 802 27.19 -27.67 -6.13
N LEU A 803 26.32 -26.66 -6.31
CA LEU A 803 25.72 -26.34 -7.60
C LEU A 803 26.31 -25.04 -8.13
N ASP A 804 26.54 -24.94 -9.44
CA ASP A 804 26.80 -23.66 -10.12
C ASP A 804 25.50 -22.86 -10.26
N GLU A 805 25.00 -22.35 -9.14
CA GLU A 805 23.74 -21.61 -9.06
C GLU A 805 23.91 -20.30 -8.27
N ARG A 806 23.22 -19.24 -8.72
CA ARG A 806 23.16 -17.90 -8.10
C ARG A 806 22.17 -17.00 -8.85
N MET A 807 21.82 -15.84 -8.30
CA MET A 807 21.25 -14.76 -9.12
C MET A 807 22.36 -14.16 -9.98
N GLY A 808 22.40 -14.55 -11.26
CA GLY A 808 23.44 -14.12 -12.20
C GLY A 808 23.08 -12.80 -12.88
N ILE A 809 23.97 -11.82 -12.81
CA ILE A 809 23.78 -10.49 -13.42
C ILE A 809 24.67 -10.34 -14.67
N ALA A 810 25.98 -10.50 -14.51
CA ALA A 810 26.95 -10.54 -15.60
C ALA A 810 27.93 -11.74 -15.46
N GLY A 811 28.78 -11.94 -16.46
CA GLY A 811 29.72 -13.06 -16.52
C GLY A 811 29.09 -14.36 -17.06
N PRO A 812 29.61 -15.55 -16.68
CA PRO A 812 29.07 -16.82 -17.16
C PRO A 812 27.71 -17.13 -16.53
N GLU A 813 26.68 -17.37 -17.34
CA GLU A 813 25.34 -17.77 -16.85
C GLU A 813 25.44 -19.02 -15.96
N PRO A 814 24.75 -19.08 -14.79
CA PRO A 814 24.89 -20.21 -13.88
C PRO A 814 24.33 -21.49 -14.51
N THR A 815 25.17 -22.53 -14.57
CA THR A 815 24.84 -23.78 -15.28
C THR A 815 23.92 -24.69 -14.50
N GLY A 816 23.68 -24.46 -13.21
CA GLY A 816 22.86 -25.31 -12.34
C GLY A 816 23.40 -26.74 -12.15
N ASP A 817 24.60 -27.02 -12.68
CA ASP A 817 25.19 -28.35 -12.68
C ASP A 817 25.85 -28.66 -11.32
N ALA A 818 25.86 -29.95 -10.97
CA ALA A 818 26.48 -30.44 -9.75
C ALA A 818 27.99 -30.64 -9.94
N HIS A 819 28.77 -29.97 -9.09
CA HIS A 819 30.22 -30.12 -9.02
C HIS A 819 30.62 -30.72 -7.68
N PHE A 820 31.70 -31.51 -7.70
CA PHE A 820 32.17 -32.26 -6.53
C PHE A 820 33.58 -31.85 -6.15
N TYR A 821 33.85 -31.80 -4.86
CA TYR A 821 35.14 -31.38 -4.33
C TYR A 821 35.51 -32.11 -3.03
N ARG A 822 36.80 -32.17 -2.73
CA ARG A 822 37.34 -32.65 -1.44
C ARG A 822 38.15 -31.57 -0.72
N HIS A 823 38.69 -30.64 -1.49
CA HIS A 823 39.57 -29.58 -1.03
C HIS A 823 38.84 -28.23 -1.14
N GLU A 824 38.82 -27.48 -0.05
CA GLU A 824 38.38 -26.08 -0.04
C GLU A 824 39.45 -25.23 0.63
N HIS A 825 39.80 -24.10 0.00
CA HIS A 825 40.60 -23.06 0.65
C HIS A 825 39.65 -22.13 1.40
N ARG A 826 39.86 -22.02 2.72
CA ARG A 826 39.20 -21.01 3.56
C ARG A 826 40.10 -19.78 3.68
N PRO A 827 39.54 -18.57 3.82
CA PRO A 827 40.33 -17.40 4.14
C PRO A 827 41.09 -17.59 5.47
N LYS A 828 42.28 -16.99 5.56
CA LYS A 828 43.09 -16.88 6.79
C LYS A 828 42.95 -15.51 7.48
N SER A 829 42.38 -14.54 6.77
CA SER A 829 42.00 -13.20 7.20
C SER A 829 40.96 -12.68 6.20
N ALA A 830 40.00 -11.90 6.69
CA ALA A 830 38.97 -11.24 5.91
C ALA A 830 38.80 -9.83 6.45
N VAL A 831 39.12 -8.82 5.64
CA VAL A 831 39.13 -7.41 6.06
C VAL A 831 38.18 -6.61 5.18
N ASN A 832 37.27 -5.86 5.82
CA ASN A 832 36.35 -4.99 5.11
C ASN A 832 36.98 -3.62 4.74
N ASP A 833 36.27 -2.81 3.96
CA ASP A 833 36.62 -1.43 3.57
C ASP A 833 36.92 -0.51 4.77
N ARG A 834 36.27 -0.75 5.92
CA ARG A 834 36.47 -0.05 7.21
C ARG A 834 37.71 -0.52 7.98
N GLY A 835 38.44 -1.51 7.46
CA GLY A 835 39.66 -2.06 8.08
C GLY A 835 39.41 -3.00 9.26
N ALA A 836 38.17 -3.44 9.47
CA ALA A 836 37.84 -4.42 10.51
C ALA A 836 38.12 -5.85 10.02
N GLU A 837 38.73 -6.66 10.88
CA GLU A 837 38.89 -8.10 10.68
C GLU A 837 37.57 -8.81 10.99
N VAL A 838 36.99 -9.46 9.99
CA VAL A 838 35.66 -10.10 9.99
C VAL A 838 35.73 -11.60 9.63
N LEU A 839 36.91 -12.22 9.79
CA LEU A 839 37.11 -13.64 9.46
C LEU A 839 36.10 -14.59 10.13
N ASP A 840 35.81 -14.38 11.42
CA ASP A 840 34.95 -15.30 12.17
C ASP A 840 33.50 -15.34 11.64
N SER A 841 33.02 -14.26 11.02
CA SER A 841 31.69 -14.12 10.41
C SER A 841 31.66 -14.42 8.90
N VAL A 842 32.73 -15.03 8.35
CA VAL A 842 32.77 -15.54 6.96
C VAL A 842 33.29 -16.98 6.86
N LEU A 843 33.42 -17.69 7.99
CA LEU A 843 34.02 -19.04 8.06
C LEU A 843 33.00 -20.19 8.15
N LYS A 844 31.71 -19.91 8.40
CA LYS A 844 30.69 -20.91 8.70
C LYS A 844 29.36 -20.49 8.12
N ASN A 845 28.50 -21.45 7.80
CA ASN A 845 27.09 -21.17 7.60
C ASN A 845 26.42 -21.32 8.98
N ASP A 846 26.37 -20.25 9.77
CA ASP A 846 25.64 -20.18 11.05
C ASP A 846 24.68 -18.97 11.16
N GLY A 847 24.60 -18.15 10.11
CA GLY A 847 23.68 -17.03 9.99
C GLY A 847 24.11 -15.77 10.76
N VAL A 848 25.42 -15.57 10.90
CA VAL A 848 26.04 -14.40 11.52
C VAL A 848 27.04 -13.82 10.52
N ALA A 849 26.52 -12.97 9.64
CA ALA A 849 27.24 -12.46 8.48
C ALA A 849 28.20 -11.32 8.81
N ALA A 850 29.19 -11.12 7.93
CA ALA A 850 30.03 -9.93 7.92
C ALA A 850 29.19 -8.64 7.88
N PRO A 851 29.48 -7.64 8.73
CA PRO A 851 28.75 -6.37 8.71
C PRO A 851 28.88 -5.63 7.37
N VAL A 852 27.73 -5.30 6.79
CA VAL A 852 27.59 -4.41 5.62
C VAL A 852 28.03 -2.97 5.96
N GLY A 853 28.13 -2.11 4.94
CA GLY A 853 28.36 -0.67 5.11
C GLY A 853 27.12 0.06 5.66
N ASP A 854 27.22 1.38 5.79
CA ASP A 854 26.07 2.23 6.15
C ASP A 854 25.07 2.25 4.97
N LEU A 855 23.77 2.15 5.27
CA LEU A 855 22.69 2.09 4.27
C LEU A 855 22.47 3.45 3.61
N ASP A 856 22.21 3.48 2.31
CA ASP A 856 21.70 4.68 1.66
C ASP A 856 20.22 4.85 2.07
N PRO A 857 19.86 5.90 2.82
CA PRO A 857 18.50 6.02 3.37
C PRO A 857 17.43 6.12 2.27
N ARG A 858 17.84 6.51 1.05
CA ARG A 858 16.97 6.71 -0.11
C ARG A 858 16.49 5.42 -0.75
N PHE A 859 17.29 4.34 -0.70
CA PHE A 859 17.03 3.16 -1.52
C PHE A 859 17.23 1.85 -0.76
N ILE A 860 16.15 1.07 -0.67
CA ILE A 860 16.10 -0.25 -0.03
C ILE A 860 17.18 -1.17 -0.62
N GLY A 861 18.05 -1.73 0.23
CA GLY A 861 19.10 -2.65 -0.21
C GLY A 861 20.37 -1.98 -0.76
N MET A 862 20.48 -0.65 -0.78
CA MET A 862 21.68 0.07 -1.21
C MET A 862 22.54 0.56 -0.02
N LEU A 863 23.85 0.64 -0.24
CA LEU A 863 24.85 1.18 0.69
C LEU A 863 25.36 2.54 0.20
N GLN A 864 25.63 3.47 1.13
CA GLN A 864 26.11 4.83 0.83
C GLN A 864 27.45 4.86 0.07
N ALA A 865 28.22 3.77 0.16
CA ALA A 865 29.53 3.62 -0.44
C ALA A 865 29.80 2.17 -0.84
N GLU A 866 30.79 1.99 -1.73
CA GLU A 866 31.28 0.67 -2.12
C GLU A 866 31.77 -0.12 -0.89
N HIS A 867 31.06 -1.21 -0.57
CA HIS A 867 31.50 -2.22 0.38
C HIS A 867 32.52 -3.14 -0.27
N VAL A 868 33.68 -3.31 0.38
CA VAL A 868 34.79 -4.10 -0.13
C VAL A 868 35.21 -5.13 0.90
N LEU A 869 35.13 -6.42 0.56
CA LEU A 869 35.59 -7.51 1.41
C LEU A 869 36.84 -8.15 0.79
N THR A 870 38.00 -7.95 1.43
CA THR A 870 39.29 -8.50 0.99
C THR A 870 39.62 -9.77 1.79
N LEU A 871 39.82 -10.89 1.10
CA LEU A 871 40.09 -12.21 1.64
C LEU A 871 41.52 -12.64 1.30
N ASP A 872 42.33 -13.02 2.28
CA ASP A 872 43.64 -13.64 2.02
C ASP A 872 43.59 -15.14 2.29
N PHE A 873 44.34 -15.92 1.51
CA PHE A 873 44.48 -17.38 1.66
C PHE A 873 45.89 -17.76 2.13
N ALA A 874 46.02 -18.88 2.83
CA ALA A 874 47.31 -19.33 3.37
C ALA A 874 48.27 -19.87 2.29
N GLU A 875 47.70 -20.38 1.20
CA GLU A 875 48.38 -20.95 0.04
C GLU A 875 47.72 -20.45 -1.25
N PRO A 876 48.36 -20.62 -2.42
CA PRO A 876 47.74 -20.26 -3.69
C PRO A 876 46.49 -21.10 -4.00
N LEU A 877 45.48 -20.47 -4.60
CA LEU A 877 44.21 -21.11 -4.99
C LEU A 877 44.36 -22.13 -6.14
N ASP A 878 45.51 -22.15 -6.81
CA ASP A 878 45.92 -23.13 -7.83
C ASP A 878 46.89 -24.21 -7.29
N SER A 879 46.99 -24.34 -5.95
CA SER A 879 47.86 -25.33 -5.29
C SER A 879 47.41 -26.78 -5.43
N HIS A 880 46.13 -27.02 -5.70
CA HIS A 880 45.51 -28.33 -5.88
C HIS A 880 45.01 -28.52 -7.32
N PRO A 881 45.09 -29.73 -7.91
CA PRO A 881 44.58 -29.98 -9.25
C PRO A 881 43.05 -30.00 -9.25
N GLY A 882 42.43 -29.16 -10.08
CA GLY A 882 40.98 -29.06 -10.23
C GLY A 882 40.56 -27.71 -10.81
N ALA A 883 39.26 -27.45 -10.89
CA ALA A 883 38.74 -26.14 -11.28
C ALA A 883 38.26 -25.37 -10.04
N PRO A 884 38.77 -24.15 -9.77
CA PRO A 884 38.38 -23.37 -8.60
C PRO A 884 36.98 -22.75 -8.77
N PHE A 885 36.16 -22.86 -7.73
CA PHE A 885 34.86 -22.21 -7.60
C PHE A 885 34.85 -21.35 -6.34
N LEU A 886 34.42 -20.10 -6.44
CA LEU A 886 34.00 -19.34 -5.28
C LEU A 886 32.68 -19.95 -4.79
N VAL A 887 32.61 -20.25 -3.50
CA VAL A 887 31.40 -20.71 -2.82
C VAL A 887 31.12 -19.73 -1.70
N ALA A 888 29.90 -19.20 -1.67
CA ALA A 888 29.47 -18.37 -0.56
C ALA A 888 28.08 -18.74 -0.09
N ASP A 889 27.84 -18.62 1.21
CA ASP A 889 26.53 -18.74 1.84
C ASP A 889 26.15 -17.33 2.36
N GLY A 890 24.90 -16.91 2.15
CA GLY A 890 24.45 -15.54 2.50
C GLY A 890 23.01 -15.23 2.05
N TRP A 891 22.58 -13.99 2.29
CA TRP A 891 21.30 -13.41 1.87
C TRP A 891 21.50 -11.92 1.49
N VAL A 892 20.51 -11.27 0.89
CA VAL A 892 20.59 -9.85 0.48
C VAL A 892 19.21 -9.20 0.51
N GLU A 893 19.18 -7.92 0.88
CA GLU A 893 17.98 -7.08 0.76
C GLU A 893 17.88 -6.53 -0.66
N TYR A 894 16.73 -6.69 -1.31
CA TYR A 894 16.54 -6.36 -2.72
C TYR A 894 15.92 -4.98 -2.95
N PRO A 895 16.29 -4.28 -4.03
CA PRO A 895 15.42 -3.26 -4.58
C PRO A 895 14.17 -3.88 -5.23
N TYR A 896 13.06 -3.18 -5.10
CA TYR A 896 11.84 -3.41 -5.88
C TYR A 896 11.91 -2.70 -7.23
N SER A 897 10.94 -2.95 -8.11
CA SER A 897 10.83 -2.25 -9.41
C SER A 897 10.70 -0.73 -9.21
N GLN A 898 9.87 -0.27 -8.26
CA GLN A 898 9.79 1.11 -7.76
C GLN A 898 11.17 1.65 -7.32
N THR A 899 11.87 0.94 -6.44
CA THR A 899 13.18 1.37 -5.91
C THR A 899 14.27 1.45 -7.00
N ASN A 900 14.22 0.59 -8.01
CA ASN A 900 15.11 0.67 -9.17
C ASN A 900 14.81 1.89 -10.05
N PHE A 901 13.54 2.29 -10.17
CA PHE A 901 13.14 3.48 -10.90
C PHE A 901 13.60 4.75 -10.18
N ALA A 902 13.32 4.86 -8.88
CA ALA A 902 13.82 5.93 -8.00
C ALA A 902 15.36 6.06 -8.07
N ALA A 903 16.08 4.94 -7.95
CA ALA A 903 17.54 4.93 -8.07
C ALA A 903 18.01 5.39 -9.47
N TRP A 904 17.33 4.99 -10.54
CA TRP A 904 17.63 5.47 -11.89
C TRP A 904 17.39 6.98 -12.05
N GLN A 905 16.31 7.53 -11.47
CA GLN A 905 16.02 8.97 -11.46
C GLN A 905 17.16 9.75 -10.80
N ALA A 906 17.72 9.21 -9.71
CA ALA A 906 18.87 9.75 -8.98
C ALA A 906 20.24 9.55 -9.66
N GLY A 907 20.28 8.91 -10.84
CA GLY A 907 21.53 8.50 -11.48
C GLY A 907 22.34 7.47 -10.68
N ALA A 908 21.73 6.81 -9.71
CA ALA A 908 22.28 5.70 -8.95
C ALA A 908 22.02 4.37 -9.67
N ALA A 909 22.75 3.32 -9.27
CA ALA A 909 22.57 1.97 -9.80
C ALA A 909 23.02 0.94 -8.76
N TYR A 910 22.36 -0.21 -8.74
CA TYR A 910 22.80 -1.36 -7.96
C TYR A 910 23.95 -2.08 -8.67
N GLU A 911 25.12 -2.07 -8.04
CA GLU A 911 26.33 -2.73 -8.51
C GLU A 911 26.47 -4.11 -7.85
N ALA A 912 26.09 -5.16 -8.57
CA ALA A 912 26.28 -6.52 -8.11
C ALA A 912 27.79 -6.84 -7.89
N PRO A 913 28.13 -7.83 -7.04
CA PRO A 913 29.51 -8.16 -6.69
C PRO A 913 30.47 -8.28 -7.87
N THR A 914 31.54 -7.49 -7.85
CA THR A 914 32.70 -7.61 -8.73
C THR A 914 33.83 -8.33 -7.99
N LEU A 915 34.49 -9.28 -8.66
CA LEU A 915 35.58 -10.07 -8.10
C LEU A 915 36.94 -9.64 -8.65
N GLU A 916 37.86 -9.32 -7.74
CA GLU A 916 39.29 -9.16 -8.03
C GLU A 916 40.12 -10.29 -7.38
N ALA A 917 41.25 -10.63 -7.99
CA ALA A 917 42.22 -11.62 -7.51
C ALA A 917 43.62 -11.00 -7.35
N PHE A 918 44.30 -11.32 -6.25
CA PHE A 918 45.66 -10.85 -5.97
C PHE A 918 46.69 -11.90 -6.38
N ALA A 919 47.48 -11.58 -7.41
CA ALA A 919 48.54 -12.44 -7.94
C ALA A 919 49.72 -11.62 -8.46
N GLY A 920 50.94 -12.12 -8.25
CA GLY A 920 52.16 -11.44 -8.71
C GLY A 920 52.39 -10.05 -8.10
N GLY A 921 51.82 -9.78 -6.91
CA GLY A 921 51.92 -8.49 -6.22
C GLY A 921 50.94 -7.42 -6.69
N LYS A 922 49.90 -7.78 -7.47
CA LYS A 922 48.88 -6.85 -7.98
C LYS A 922 47.49 -7.47 -7.93
N TRP A 923 46.47 -6.62 -7.88
CA TRP A 923 45.07 -6.99 -8.10
C TRP A 923 44.77 -7.06 -9.60
N HIS A 924 44.01 -8.08 -10.00
CA HIS A 924 43.51 -8.29 -11.35
C HIS A 924 42.01 -8.53 -11.25
N ARG A 925 41.20 -7.85 -12.06
CA ARG A 925 39.76 -8.07 -12.11
C ARG A 925 39.46 -9.38 -12.84
N VAL A 926 38.65 -10.25 -12.24
CA VAL A 926 38.35 -11.60 -12.73
C VAL A 926 37.00 -11.61 -13.44
N VAL A 927 35.95 -11.10 -12.78
CA VAL A 927 34.61 -10.97 -13.33
C VAL A 927 33.92 -9.77 -12.68
N GLU A 928 33.25 -8.95 -13.50
CA GLU A 928 32.43 -7.82 -13.07
C GLU A 928 31.00 -8.29 -12.81
N GLN A 929 30.36 -7.72 -11.78
CA GLN A 929 28.94 -7.88 -11.47
C GLN A 929 28.42 -9.33 -11.60
N PHE A 930 29.13 -10.29 -11.00
CA PHE A 930 28.94 -11.71 -11.31
C PHE A 930 27.62 -12.30 -10.76
N GLY A 931 26.97 -11.60 -9.81
CA GLY A 931 25.79 -12.06 -9.10
C GLY A 931 25.98 -12.24 -7.58
N TYR A 932 24.96 -12.80 -6.93
CA TYR A 932 24.87 -12.98 -5.48
C TYR A 932 23.92 -14.14 -5.11
N PRO A 933 23.84 -14.58 -3.84
CA PRO A 933 22.78 -15.48 -3.38
C PRO A 933 21.41 -14.84 -3.64
N ALA A 934 20.48 -15.56 -4.26
CA ALA A 934 19.13 -15.04 -4.51
C ALA A 934 18.34 -14.96 -3.20
N GLY A 935 17.70 -13.82 -2.91
CA GLY A 935 16.75 -13.66 -1.82
C GLY A 935 17.32 -13.93 -0.42
N MET A 936 16.77 -14.98 0.17
CA MET A 936 16.89 -15.41 1.55
C MET A 936 18.10 -16.35 1.71
N PRO A 937 18.44 -16.82 2.93
CA PRO A 937 19.68 -17.55 3.18
C PRO A 937 19.85 -18.78 2.27
N ARG A 938 20.85 -18.73 1.39
CA ARG A 938 21.21 -19.86 0.52
C ARG A 938 22.69 -19.86 0.15
N ARG A 939 23.13 -20.93 -0.49
CA ARG A 939 24.47 -21.06 -1.07
C ARG A 939 24.47 -20.66 -2.55
N MET A 940 25.44 -19.84 -2.93
CA MET A 940 25.79 -19.57 -4.32
C MET A 940 27.12 -20.23 -4.71
N ALA A 941 27.35 -20.41 -6.01
CA ALA A 941 28.69 -20.65 -6.54
C ALA A 941 28.99 -19.89 -7.84
N LEU A 942 30.28 -19.67 -8.09
CA LEU A 942 30.81 -19.00 -9.26
C LEU A 942 32.09 -19.73 -9.74
N PRO A 943 32.14 -20.24 -10.99
CA PRO A 943 33.36 -20.80 -11.58
C PRO A 943 34.40 -19.70 -11.80
N LEU A 944 35.58 -19.84 -11.19
CA LEU A 944 36.68 -18.86 -11.28
C LEU A 944 37.52 -19.05 -12.54
N GLN A 945 36.87 -18.96 -13.70
CA GLN A 945 37.54 -19.02 -14.99
C GLN A 945 38.49 -17.82 -15.16
N GLY A 946 39.71 -18.06 -15.64
CA GLY A 946 40.71 -17.00 -15.86
C GLY A 946 41.40 -16.49 -14.59
N LEU A 947 41.24 -17.17 -13.44
CA LEU A 947 41.99 -16.85 -12.22
C LEU A 947 43.52 -16.82 -12.47
N PRO A 948 44.24 -15.73 -12.14
CA PRO A 948 45.67 -15.66 -12.38
C PRO A 948 46.46 -16.72 -11.59
N PRO A 949 47.49 -17.36 -12.19
CA PRO A 949 48.33 -18.32 -11.47
C PRO A 949 49.02 -17.72 -10.25
N GLY A 950 49.10 -18.48 -9.16
CA GLY A 950 49.63 -18.00 -7.88
C GLY A 950 48.72 -16.99 -7.17
N THR A 951 47.41 -17.00 -7.40
CA THR A 951 46.47 -16.14 -6.66
C THR A 951 46.42 -16.53 -5.19
N THR A 952 46.67 -15.57 -4.29
CA THR A 952 46.66 -15.78 -2.83
C THR A 952 45.63 -14.92 -2.09
N GLY A 953 44.85 -14.11 -2.81
CA GLY A 953 43.81 -13.28 -2.22
C GLY A 953 42.69 -12.99 -3.22
N LEU A 954 41.49 -12.80 -2.70
CA LEU A 954 40.30 -12.40 -3.46
C LEU A 954 39.73 -11.11 -2.86
N ARG A 955 38.98 -10.36 -3.65
CA ARG A 955 38.24 -9.20 -3.17
C ARG A 955 36.88 -9.12 -3.84
N LEU A 956 35.84 -8.99 -3.03
CA LEU A 956 34.47 -8.70 -3.45
C LEU A 956 34.22 -7.19 -3.30
N ARG A 957 33.49 -6.61 -4.25
CA ARG A 957 33.17 -5.16 -4.31
C ARG A 957 31.72 -4.98 -4.76
N THR A 958 30.92 -4.22 -4.03
CA THR A 958 29.48 -4.00 -4.32
C THR A 958 28.98 -2.78 -3.56
N ASN A 959 27.88 -2.15 -3.99
CA ASN A 959 27.11 -1.21 -3.15
C ASN A 959 25.78 -1.81 -2.66
N MET A 960 25.57 -3.13 -2.82
CA MET A 960 24.35 -3.81 -2.37
C MET A 960 24.49 -4.31 -0.93
N GLN A 961 23.37 -4.36 -0.20
CA GLN A 961 23.24 -4.85 1.17
C GLN A 961 23.30 -6.39 1.25
N ILE A 962 24.44 -6.96 0.83
CA ILE A 962 24.66 -8.42 0.82
C ILE A 962 25.33 -8.89 2.11
N TYR A 963 24.67 -9.80 2.81
CA TYR A 963 25.13 -10.43 4.03
C TYR A 963 25.90 -11.72 3.73
N TRP A 964 27.23 -11.64 3.77
CA TRP A 964 28.13 -12.78 3.58
C TRP A 964 28.35 -13.53 4.90
N ASP A 965 27.82 -14.75 5.00
CA ASP A 965 27.89 -15.62 6.19
C ASP A 965 29.07 -16.62 6.11
N ARG A 966 29.28 -17.21 4.92
CA ARG A 966 30.44 -18.06 4.64
C ARG A 966 31.05 -17.72 3.29
N ILE A 967 32.37 -17.71 3.19
CA ILE A 967 33.08 -17.67 1.91
C ILE A 967 34.24 -18.67 1.90
N ALA A 968 34.34 -19.47 0.83
CA ALA A 968 35.44 -20.38 0.57
C ALA A 968 35.71 -20.52 -0.94
N VAL A 969 36.85 -21.12 -1.30
CA VAL A 969 37.15 -21.52 -2.68
C VAL A 969 37.24 -23.04 -2.76
N ALA A 970 36.24 -23.68 -3.36
CA ALA A 970 36.22 -25.12 -3.57
C ALA A 970 37.04 -25.50 -4.83
N ILE A 971 37.88 -26.53 -4.73
CA ILE A 971 38.64 -27.06 -5.87
C ILE A 971 37.91 -28.30 -6.38
N THR A 972 37.19 -28.13 -7.50
CA THR A 972 36.33 -29.16 -8.06
C THR A 972 37.12 -30.19 -8.89
N GLU A 973 36.75 -31.46 -8.74
CA GLU A 973 37.40 -32.62 -9.36
C GLU A 973 36.33 -33.52 -10.02
N GLU A 974 36.71 -34.33 -11.01
CA GLU A 974 35.83 -35.41 -11.49
C GLU A 974 35.61 -36.45 -10.39
N LEU A 975 34.35 -36.69 -10.03
CA LEU A 975 33.96 -37.69 -9.03
C LEU A 975 33.90 -39.10 -9.67
N PRO A 976 34.80 -40.05 -9.34
CA PRO A 976 34.94 -41.30 -10.10
C PRO A 976 33.75 -42.25 -10.02
N GLN A 977 32.92 -42.11 -8.98
CA GLN A 977 31.68 -42.86 -8.81
C GLN A 977 30.71 -42.01 -7.97
N HIS A 978 29.56 -41.68 -8.55
CA HIS A 978 28.41 -41.13 -7.84
C HIS A 978 27.15 -41.80 -8.38
N GLU A 979 26.10 -41.85 -7.56
CA GLU A 979 24.79 -42.29 -8.01
C GLU A 979 23.85 -41.08 -8.05
N LYS A 980 23.43 -40.71 -9.26
CA LYS A 980 22.37 -39.71 -9.48
C LYS A 980 21.08 -40.43 -9.82
N GLN A 981 20.08 -40.32 -8.96
CA GLN A 981 18.71 -40.76 -9.22
C GLN A 981 17.84 -39.53 -9.51
N ILE A 982 17.12 -39.51 -10.64
CA ILE A 982 16.07 -38.52 -10.89
C ILE A 982 14.75 -39.13 -10.46
N LEU A 983 14.11 -38.50 -9.47
CA LEU A 983 12.76 -38.84 -9.02
C LEU A 983 11.78 -37.88 -9.73
N PRO A 984 10.91 -38.39 -10.61
CA PRO A 984 9.82 -37.58 -11.15
C PRO A 984 8.80 -37.26 -10.05
N VAL A 985 7.98 -36.23 -10.26
CA VAL A 985 6.80 -35.97 -9.43
C VAL A 985 5.90 -37.21 -9.45
N ALA A 986 5.65 -37.79 -8.28
CA ALA A 986 4.81 -38.98 -8.11
C ALA A 986 3.35 -38.59 -7.80
N ASP A 987 3.15 -37.48 -7.10
CA ASP A 987 1.88 -36.76 -7.01
C ASP A 987 2.15 -35.25 -6.84
N ALA A 988 1.21 -34.41 -7.28
CA ALA A 988 1.24 -33.00 -6.96
C ALA A 988 -0.18 -32.42 -6.86
N ARG A 989 -0.38 -31.54 -5.88
CA ARG A 989 -1.65 -30.88 -5.59
C ARG A 989 -1.47 -29.39 -5.32
N MET A 990 -2.41 -28.60 -5.81
CA MET A 990 -2.56 -27.19 -5.49
C MET A 990 -3.51 -27.05 -4.30
N THR A 991 -3.12 -26.26 -3.30
CA THR A 991 -3.91 -26.03 -2.09
C THR A 991 -3.87 -24.56 -1.70
N LYS A 992 -4.98 -24.02 -1.19
CA LYS A 992 -4.98 -22.73 -0.49
C LYS A 992 -4.76 -23.02 0.99
N THR A 993 -3.61 -22.61 1.51
CA THR A 993 -3.12 -22.93 2.88
C THR A 993 -3.03 -21.70 3.77
N GLY A 994 -3.12 -20.51 3.20
CA GLY A 994 -2.74 -19.28 3.86
C GLY A 994 -1.24 -19.03 3.76
N PHE A 995 -0.81 -18.04 4.54
CA PHE A 995 0.48 -17.39 4.54
C PHE A 995 1.25 -17.84 5.77
N ALA A 996 2.41 -18.47 5.59
CA ALA A 996 3.28 -18.82 6.70
C ALA A 996 3.74 -17.54 7.41
N LEU A 997 3.81 -17.55 8.74
CA LEU A 997 4.15 -16.37 9.52
C LEU A 997 5.58 -15.93 9.22
N ARG A 998 5.73 -14.79 8.55
CA ARG A 998 7.03 -14.17 8.31
C ARG A 998 7.57 -13.53 9.59
N SER A 999 8.87 -13.66 9.80
CA SER A 999 9.64 -12.89 10.77
C SER A 999 11.03 -12.55 10.22
N ASN A 1000 11.63 -11.47 10.70
CA ASN A 1000 13.03 -11.17 10.45
C ASN A 1000 13.84 -11.50 11.71
N LEU A 1001 14.90 -12.29 11.54
CA LEU A 1001 15.90 -12.57 12.57
C LEU A 1001 16.95 -11.44 12.60
N GLU A 1002 17.98 -11.59 13.44
CA GLU A 1002 19.13 -10.66 13.47
C GLU A 1002 19.71 -10.45 12.04
N GLN A 1003 20.23 -9.24 11.79
CA GLN A 1003 20.76 -8.81 10.48
C GLN A 1003 19.74 -8.90 9.32
N PHE A 1004 18.47 -8.57 9.61
CA PHE A 1004 17.33 -8.59 8.67
C PHE A 1004 17.10 -9.94 7.98
N ARG A 1005 17.67 -11.04 8.51
CA ARG A 1005 17.61 -12.35 7.88
C ARG A 1005 16.17 -12.89 7.84
N PRO A 1006 15.56 -13.10 6.67
CA PRO A 1006 14.16 -13.53 6.57
C PRO A 1006 13.95 -14.97 7.06
N HIS A 1007 12.79 -15.21 7.67
CA HIS A 1007 12.35 -16.53 8.13
C HIS A 1007 10.82 -16.68 8.04
N TYR A 1008 10.35 -17.90 7.81
CA TYR A 1008 8.93 -18.26 7.77
C TYR A 1008 8.64 -19.46 8.67
N ASP A 1009 7.61 -19.35 9.51
CA ASP A 1009 7.10 -20.47 10.32
C ASP A 1009 5.87 -21.10 9.64
N TYR A 1010 6.04 -22.33 9.13
CA TYR A 1010 4.96 -23.09 8.48
C TYR A 1010 3.88 -23.56 9.47
N ALA A 1011 4.21 -23.72 10.76
CA ALA A 1011 3.24 -24.17 11.77
C ALA A 1011 2.26 -23.05 12.16
N GLN A 1012 2.59 -21.79 11.85
CA GLN A 1012 1.77 -20.61 12.10
C GLN A 1012 1.30 -20.02 10.77
N MET A 1013 0.13 -20.48 10.29
CA MET A 1013 -0.50 -19.94 9.08
C MET A 1013 -1.45 -18.80 9.43
N SER A 1014 -1.28 -17.64 8.79
CA SER A 1014 -2.36 -16.67 8.63
C SER A 1014 -3.24 -17.09 7.45
N PRO A 1015 -4.56 -17.20 7.61
CA PRO A 1015 -5.49 -17.61 6.54
C PRO A 1015 -5.56 -16.64 5.35
N PHE A 1016 -5.36 -15.37 5.66
CA PHE A 1016 -5.56 -14.22 4.81
C PHE A 1016 -4.60 -13.16 5.30
N TRP A 1017 -3.53 -12.94 4.52
CA TRP A 1017 -2.87 -11.66 4.48
C TRP A 1017 -3.72 -10.72 3.62
N ASP A 1018 -3.58 -9.41 3.81
CA ASP A 1018 -4.16 -8.43 2.89
C ASP A 1018 -3.25 -8.27 1.66
N THR A 1019 -3.15 -9.33 0.87
CA THR A 1019 -2.52 -9.32 -0.45
C THR A 1019 -3.59 -9.19 -1.53
N ARG A 1020 -3.29 -8.44 -2.58
CA ARG A 1020 -3.93 -8.52 -3.89
C ARG A 1020 -3.65 -9.84 -4.60
N TYR A 1021 -4.59 -10.28 -5.43
CA TYR A 1021 -4.39 -11.24 -6.52
C TYR A 1021 -4.25 -10.51 -7.85
N MET A 1022 -3.29 -10.95 -8.68
CA MET A 1022 -3.22 -10.51 -10.06
C MET A 1022 -4.45 -10.94 -10.85
N SER A 1023 -4.96 -10.09 -11.75
CA SER A 1023 -6.15 -10.39 -12.54
C SER A 1023 -5.94 -11.49 -13.57
N GLY A 1024 -6.57 -12.67 -13.39
CA GLY A 1024 -6.52 -13.74 -14.39
C GLY A 1024 -6.82 -15.15 -13.86
N PHE A 1025 -6.52 -16.16 -14.68
CA PHE A 1025 -6.73 -17.56 -14.33
C PHE A 1025 -5.56 -18.17 -13.56
N TYR A 1026 -5.85 -18.61 -12.35
CA TYR A 1026 -5.05 -19.47 -11.53
C TYR A 1026 -5.37 -20.94 -11.76
N THR A 1027 -4.44 -21.80 -11.35
CA THR A 1027 -4.66 -23.24 -11.36
C THR A 1027 -5.73 -23.62 -10.32
N ARG A 1028 -6.57 -24.59 -10.69
CA ARG A 1028 -7.58 -25.18 -9.83
C ARG A 1028 -6.93 -25.88 -8.62
N LEU A 1029 -7.62 -25.88 -7.49
CA LEU A 1029 -7.20 -26.65 -6.31
C LEU A 1029 -7.34 -28.17 -6.57
N GLY A 1030 -6.56 -28.98 -5.85
CA GLY A 1030 -6.49 -30.43 -6.00
C GLY A 1030 -5.39 -30.88 -6.96
N ALA A 1031 -5.53 -32.08 -7.55
CA ALA A 1031 -4.46 -32.75 -8.29
C ALA A 1031 -4.08 -32.02 -9.61
N VAL A 1032 -2.78 -31.75 -9.77
CA VAL A 1032 -2.16 -30.94 -10.84
C VAL A 1032 -0.86 -31.54 -11.42
N ALA A 1033 -0.46 -32.76 -11.06
CA ALA A 1033 0.81 -33.37 -11.49
C ALA A 1033 1.14 -33.26 -13.01
N GLU A 1034 0.13 -33.31 -13.88
CA GLU A 1034 0.30 -33.14 -15.34
C GLU A 1034 0.86 -31.76 -15.75
N LEU A 1035 0.71 -30.70 -14.94
CA LEU A 1035 1.24 -29.35 -15.19
C LEU A 1035 2.69 -29.13 -14.74
N VAL A 1036 3.26 -30.05 -13.95
CA VAL A 1036 4.55 -29.83 -13.26
C VAL A 1036 5.55 -30.96 -13.50
N THR A 1037 5.31 -31.76 -14.55
CA THR A 1037 6.13 -32.94 -14.90
C THR A 1037 7.08 -32.68 -16.07
N ASP A 1038 6.63 -31.97 -17.11
CA ASP A 1038 7.30 -31.82 -18.40
C ASP A 1038 7.51 -30.34 -18.74
N VAL A 1039 8.66 -29.99 -19.35
CA VAL A 1039 8.96 -28.60 -19.73
C VAL A 1039 8.31 -28.26 -21.09
N ASP A 1040 7.05 -27.84 -21.08
CA ASP A 1040 6.23 -27.65 -22.29
C ASP A 1040 5.44 -26.31 -22.37
N ASP A 1041 5.81 -25.34 -21.53
CA ASP A 1041 5.18 -24.02 -21.32
C ASP A 1041 3.80 -24.09 -20.60
N ALA A 1042 3.38 -25.26 -20.08
CA ALA A 1042 2.11 -25.47 -19.37
C ALA A 1042 2.18 -25.21 -17.86
N VAL A 1043 2.51 -23.97 -17.48
CA VAL A 1043 2.65 -23.58 -16.07
C VAL A 1043 1.41 -23.84 -15.19
N ALA A 1044 1.65 -24.43 -14.01
CA ALA A 1044 0.81 -24.30 -12.82
C ALA A 1044 1.01 -22.93 -12.17
N ILE A 1045 -0.07 -22.25 -11.84
CA ILE A 1045 -0.10 -20.86 -11.36
C ILE A 1045 -0.55 -20.87 -9.92
N ILE A 1046 0.39 -20.58 -9.02
CA ILE A 1046 0.22 -20.45 -7.57
C ILE A 1046 0.01 -18.97 -7.29
N GLY A 1047 -1.05 -18.62 -6.57
CA GLY A 1047 -1.30 -17.23 -6.12
C GLY A 1047 -1.02 -17.02 -4.63
N PRO A 1048 -1.18 -15.78 -4.14
CA PRO A 1048 -1.01 -15.43 -2.73
C PRO A 1048 -1.76 -16.38 -1.79
N GLY A 1049 -1.07 -16.87 -0.75
CA GLY A 1049 -1.61 -17.80 0.24
C GLY A 1049 -1.90 -19.22 -0.29
N GLU A 1050 -1.40 -19.54 -1.48
CA GLU A 1050 -1.52 -20.86 -2.11
C GLU A 1050 -0.18 -21.58 -2.14
N GLU A 1051 -0.29 -22.90 -2.31
CA GLU A 1051 0.83 -23.81 -2.23
C GLU A 1051 0.70 -24.92 -3.28
N LEU A 1052 1.78 -25.16 -4.01
CA LEU A 1052 2.01 -26.40 -4.75
C LEU A 1052 2.75 -27.40 -3.86
N HIS A 1053 2.06 -28.47 -3.47
CA HIS A 1053 2.64 -29.60 -2.77
C HIS A 1053 3.13 -30.64 -3.78
N LEU A 1054 4.40 -31.03 -3.67
CA LEU A 1054 5.08 -32.01 -4.52
C LEU A 1054 5.49 -33.25 -3.70
N GLU A 1055 5.09 -34.43 -4.18
CA GLU A 1055 5.51 -35.72 -3.61
C GLU A 1055 6.40 -36.51 -4.58
N PHE A 1056 7.47 -37.11 -4.06
CA PHE A 1056 8.40 -37.94 -4.81
C PHE A 1056 8.53 -39.34 -4.19
N ASP A 1057 8.72 -40.38 -5.00
CA ASP A 1057 9.10 -41.72 -4.50
C ASP A 1057 10.41 -41.65 -3.69
N VAL A 1058 10.50 -42.40 -2.58
CA VAL A 1058 11.76 -42.47 -1.84
C VAL A 1058 12.83 -43.21 -2.67
N ALA A 1059 13.95 -42.54 -2.90
CA ALA A 1059 15.15 -43.07 -3.55
C ALA A 1059 15.68 -44.34 -2.87
N ALA A 1060 16.43 -45.16 -3.61
CA ALA A 1060 17.02 -46.39 -3.07
C ALA A 1060 17.89 -46.13 -1.83
N SER A 1061 18.19 -47.16 -1.03
CA SER A 1061 19.01 -47.00 0.19
C SER A 1061 20.42 -46.44 -0.11
N THR A 1062 20.79 -45.33 0.51
CA THR A 1062 22.15 -44.77 0.44
C THR A 1062 23.20 -45.82 0.85
N PRO A 1063 24.32 -45.98 0.12
CA PRO A 1063 25.39 -46.88 0.51
C PRO A 1063 26.03 -46.49 1.86
N ASP A 1064 26.49 -47.48 2.63
CA ASP A 1064 27.05 -47.27 3.97
C ASP A 1064 28.15 -46.18 4.00
N GLY A 1065 27.93 -45.12 4.78
CA GLY A 1065 28.86 -44.02 4.97
C GLY A 1065 28.92 -42.98 3.83
N TRP A 1066 28.09 -43.13 2.79
CA TRP A 1066 27.92 -42.10 1.76
C TRP A 1066 27.00 -40.99 2.27
N ARG A 1067 27.15 -39.78 1.72
CA ARG A 1067 26.31 -38.62 2.03
C ARG A 1067 25.32 -38.41 0.89
N ARG A 1068 24.04 -38.25 1.25
CA ARG A 1068 22.97 -37.92 0.30
C ARG A 1068 22.79 -36.42 0.22
N TYR A 1069 22.74 -35.91 -1.00
CA TYR A 1069 22.32 -34.55 -1.32
C TYR A 1069 21.03 -34.58 -2.14
N PHE A 1070 20.19 -33.56 -1.94
CA PHE A 1070 18.93 -33.39 -2.65
C PHE A 1070 18.95 -32.07 -3.41
N VAL A 1071 18.63 -32.12 -4.69
CA VAL A 1071 18.51 -30.95 -5.56
C VAL A 1071 17.10 -30.92 -6.13
N LEU A 1072 16.36 -29.86 -5.86
CA LEU A 1072 15.12 -29.57 -6.58
C LEU A 1072 15.51 -28.92 -7.91
N GLU A 1073 15.39 -29.66 -9.01
CA GLU A 1073 15.60 -29.12 -10.36
C GLU A 1073 14.25 -28.63 -10.90
N SER A 1074 14.12 -27.35 -11.24
CA SER A 1074 12.86 -26.75 -11.67
C SER A 1074 12.93 -25.97 -12.98
N ASN A 1075 11.76 -25.75 -13.58
CA ASN A 1075 11.52 -24.68 -14.54
C ASN A 1075 10.26 -23.93 -14.07
N GLY A 1076 10.39 -22.63 -13.86
CA GLY A 1076 9.30 -21.77 -13.47
C GLY A 1076 9.68 -20.29 -13.44
N TRP A 1077 8.72 -19.44 -13.09
CA TRP A 1077 8.87 -17.99 -13.00
C TRP A 1077 8.18 -17.48 -11.73
N ALA A 1078 8.56 -16.29 -11.29
CA ALA A 1078 7.81 -15.50 -10.32
C ALA A 1078 7.36 -14.19 -11.00
N LYS A 1079 6.33 -13.54 -10.48
CA LYS A 1079 5.99 -12.16 -10.84
C LYS A 1079 5.38 -11.46 -9.65
N ASP A 1080 5.78 -10.23 -9.41
CA ASP A 1080 5.26 -9.38 -8.35
C ASP A 1080 4.21 -8.35 -8.81
N MET A 1081 3.52 -7.75 -7.84
CA MET A 1081 2.54 -6.67 -8.00
C MET A 1081 3.10 -5.29 -7.59
N ASP A 1082 4.41 -5.07 -7.71
CA ASP A 1082 4.97 -3.72 -7.60
C ASP A 1082 4.43 -2.84 -8.74
N LEU A 1083 4.16 -1.55 -8.44
CA LEU A 1083 3.55 -0.60 -9.39
C LEU A 1083 4.34 -0.47 -10.71
N TYR A 1084 5.64 -0.75 -10.68
CA TYR A 1084 6.55 -0.64 -11.82
C TYR A 1084 6.81 -1.98 -12.53
N THR A 1085 6.29 -3.09 -12.00
CA THR A 1085 6.49 -4.42 -12.61
C THR A 1085 5.58 -4.61 -13.82
N ARG A 1086 6.18 -4.94 -14.97
CA ARG A 1086 5.46 -5.05 -16.24
C ARG A 1086 4.37 -6.11 -16.16
N ASP A 1087 3.15 -5.70 -16.48
CA ASP A 1087 1.95 -6.51 -16.44
C ASP A 1087 1.61 -7.03 -15.01
N GLY A 1088 2.19 -6.45 -13.94
CA GLY A 1088 2.07 -6.92 -12.55
C GLY A 1088 0.63 -7.11 -12.06
N GLU A 1089 -0.29 -6.24 -12.48
CA GLU A 1089 -1.71 -6.31 -12.12
C GLU A 1089 -2.51 -7.48 -12.76
N THR A 1090 -1.90 -8.29 -13.63
CA THR A 1090 -2.58 -9.41 -14.32
C THR A 1090 -1.80 -10.71 -14.25
N VAL A 1091 -2.46 -11.87 -14.27
CA VAL A 1091 -1.74 -13.17 -14.33
C VAL A 1091 -0.99 -13.32 -15.66
N GLY A 1092 -1.48 -12.65 -16.71
CA GLY A 1092 -0.87 -12.64 -18.04
C GLY A 1092 0.25 -11.59 -18.19
N PRO A 1093 0.89 -11.52 -19.36
CA PRO A 1093 0.99 -12.61 -20.33
C PRO A 1093 1.73 -13.81 -19.71
N LEU A 1094 1.22 -15.03 -19.91
CA LEU A 1094 1.89 -16.23 -19.42
C LEU A 1094 3.26 -16.41 -20.13
N PRO A 1095 4.30 -16.87 -19.41
CA PRO A 1095 5.61 -17.09 -20.00
C PRO A 1095 5.58 -18.15 -21.11
N VAL A 1096 6.42 -17.96 -22.13
CA VAL A 1096 6.49 -18.87 -23.29
C VAL A 1096 7.94 -19.00 -23.76
N THR A 1097 8.49 -20.22 -23.76
CA THR A 1097 9.86 -20.51 -24.24
C THR A 1097 9.92 -20.96 -25.70
N GLY A 1098 8.77 -20.99 -26.37
CA GLY A 1098 8.63 -21.37 -27.79
C GLY A 1098 8.29 -22.84 -27.99
N LYS A 1099 7.73 -23.51 -26.97
CA LYS A 1099 7.25 -24.89 -27.06
C LYS A 1099 5.97 -24.98 -27.91
N PRO A 1100 5.57 -26.18 -28.36
CA PRO A 1100 4.33 -26.35 -29.12
C PRO A 1100 3.09 -26.04 -28.26
N ALA A 1101 2.46 -24.89 -28.51
CA ALA A 1101 1.28 -24.39 -27.79
C ALA A 1101 0.14 -25.42 -27.61
N ALA A 1102 -0.01 -26.41 -28.50
CA ALA A 1102 -1.08 -27.41 -28.44
C ALA A 1102 -1.11 -28.27 -27.15
N ILE A 1103 0.02 -28.44 -26.46
CA ILE A 1103 0.05 -29.14 -25.17
C ILE A 1103 -0.33 -28.18 -24.04
N ARG A 1104 0.38 -27.05 -23.95
CA ARG A 1104 0.08 -25.91 -23.08
C ARG A 1104 -1.40 -25.54 -23.08
N ASP A 1105 -1.95 -25.16 -24.24
CA ASP A 1105 -3.31 -24.65 -24.36
C ASP A 1105 -4.34 -25.67 -23.84
N ARG A 1106 -4.12 -26.97 -24.11
CA ARG A 1106 -4.95 -28.08 -23.63
C ARG A 1106 -4.85 -28.27 -22.10
N LEU A 1107 -3.65 -28.12 -21.54
CA LEU A 1107 -3.43 -28.24 -20.09
C LEU A 1107 -4.00 -27.01 -19.37
N HIS A 1108 -3.72 -25.80 -19.83
CA HIS A 1108 -4.30 -24.57 -19.30
C HIS A 1108 -5.84 -24.56 -19.39
N GLU A 1109 -6.45 -25.03 -20.50
CA GLU A 1109 -7.91 -25.16 -20.60
C GLU A 1109 -8.51 -26.13 -19.55
N ARG A 1110 -7.74 -27.14 -19.13
CA ARG A 1110 -8.17 -28.18 -18.17
C ARG A 1110 -7.92 -27.80 -16.71
N TYR A 1111 -6.87 -27.02 -16.44
CA TYR A 1111 -6.37 -26.77 -15.09
C TYR A 1111 -6.45 -25.31 -14.64
N ASN A 1112 -6.30 -24.34 -15.54
CA ASN A 1112 -6.32 -22.90 -15.19
C ASN A 1112 -7.76 -22.39 -15.32
N THR A 1113 -8.61 -22.87 -14.42
CA THR A 1113 -10.08 -22.69 -14.47
C THR A 1113 -10.62 -21.79 -13.37
N ARG A 1114 -9.78 -21.31 -12.44
CA ARG A 1114 -10.18 -20.46 -11.31
C ARG A 1114 -9.67 -19.05 -11.55
N TYR A 1115 -10.57 -18.10 -11.74
CA TYR A 1115 -10.21 -16.70 -11.93
C TYR A 1115 -10.13 -15.97 -10.57
N GLN A 1116 -9.08 -15.18 -10.33
CA GLN A 1116 -8.92 -14.26 -9.17
C GLN A 1116 -8.43 -12.89 -9.69
N SER A 1117 -8.58 -11.81 -8.91
CA SER A 1117 -8.24 -10.44 -9.31
C SER A 1117 -8.57 -9.35 -8.26
N GLY A 1118 -7.63 -8.46 -7.99
CA GLY A 1118 -7.82 -7.27 -7.15
C GLY A 1118 -7.38 -7.49 -5.70
N TYR A 1119 -7.73 -6.56 -4.80
CA TYR A 1119 -7.53 -6.74 -3.35
C TYR A 1119 -8.44 -7.83 -2.81
#